data_AF-A0A8J7QHK7-F1
#
_entry.id   AF-A0A8J7QHK7-F1
#
_cell.length_a   1.000
_cell.length_b   1.000
_cell.length_c   1.000
_cell.angle_alpha   90.00
_cell.angle_beta   90.00
_cell.angle_gamma   90.00
#
_symmetry.space_group_name_H-M   'P 1'
#
loop_
_entity.id
_entity.type
_entity.pdbx_description
1 polymer ?
#
loop_
_entity_poly.entity_id
_entity_poly.type
_entity_poly.pdbx_seq_one_letter_code
_entity_poly.pdbx_strand_id
1 'polypeptide(L)'
;MPVRTPSFDGWIIPAALDFINPVSEQFGAHDVWYPASLAGVAEAVGFNTGRRTRVRSGRQVADQDTQGDPVDAVIDLSSLAAIRDEAGGLVAQAAATGRDLAEALIKQGKALPLGADPDRSIAASLLNEVPGYLCRTLGSLSDFAQNIRAVNPEGQAVAFAGDAAHPGVLRENKALLAEIQFQPVSADSLWMHRFAGIYPGRDAFLAVANHLFTKVNLPAGIDLILDAVTALADLPLFGVTLSGAEAAHRDAVMGAVREALALFDEEVHEVLVESVDAGAEVMVAALEQGAGPSPDPTMRSRRLSRRETDRNRHAALIDGFVSAVDEALAFDENHGGKRNPTLRIAARLQWDREGALTVAGHAFEPVPKPTPGIGSLLDVAGTALRSGGNLVDLAPRARPASRSGRIPDFKGEVYQKGQPGYRKHAKAYATSSYSAAETTPFLVAYPRDIDDIRAALRFAKEKGKWVVARSGGHQYSAKSTGGKDTMVLSMDAFNRLDIDGNIVNVGPAARLTNIAQEFKSAGITIPHGECPLVAIGGHAQTGGYGHLARSFGLAMDHVVAFEMVLADGRFLKLTRPDQDFDPANASLEEKLFWAVLGGNAGSFGIVTNYTFETLRDRDYPHSNWYNATLKYRASTYRDLMKQVQTWSRGVADGSLPAGMDWMMTVESSGRMPFFPVMLVEFVDPGIHTGAEAAKVARFRRKIADKVAADRTFIERLLTKEGPKELSHMSDDFVRRWPMTTWDGREFRYPYKKRINVTVEALTDDFIQGFTALVDEVVSQTKGVKLVFQMVIGGGAQQRGPGRKVTAIPHRDAVFCFVFDLFYKHNHKAAAMRLQKRMQRLIDQHYNHGRERRVFWGTFEDTDISKPEVRAKYYDNDAEWAILQRLKGEVDPDDRFHTSLTVPLPS
;
A
#
# COMPACT_ATOMS: atom_id res chain seq x y z
N MET A 1 11.53 47.43 -40.92
CA MET A 1 11.68 46.36 -39.90
C MET A 1 12.60 45.29 -40.47
N PRO A 2 13.44 44.62 -39.67
CA PRO A 2 14.27 43.52 -40.16
C PRO A 2 13.39 42.31 -40.50
N VAL A 3 13.72 41.62 -41.60
CA VAL A 3 13.09 40.36 -41.99
C VAL A 3 13.48 39.31 -40.94
N ARG A 4 12.49 38.77 -40.22
CA ARG A 4 12.72 37.57 -39.40
C ARG A 4 12.86 36.37 -40.32
N THR A 5 14.04 35.77 -40.35
CA THR A 5 14.24 34.42 -40.86
C THR A 5 13.33 33.45 -40.09
N PRO A 6 12.67 32.48 -40.75
CA PRO A 6 11.86 31.49 -40.05
C PRO A 6 12.78 30.58 -39.21
N SER A 7 12.64 30.67 -37.89
CA SER A 7 13.32 29.80 -36.94
C SER A 7 12.37 28.69 -36.46
N PHE A 8 12.78 27.43 -36.67
CA PHE A 8 12.38 26.36 -35.77
C PHE A 8 13.11 26.59 -34.44
N ASP A 9 12.47 27.31 -33.52
CA ASP A 9 12.92 27.49 -32.14
C ASP A 9 12.34 26.39 -31.25
N GLY A 10 12.64 25.14 -31.61
CA GLY A 10 12.22 23.95 -30.88
C GLY A 10 13.02 23.76 -29.60
N TRP A 11 12.40 23.95 -28.43
CA TRP A 11 13.06 23.67 -27.14
C TRP A 11 12.60 22.29 -26.62
N ILE A 12 13.55 21.35 -26.58
CA ILE A 12 13.47 20.21 -25.64
C ILE A 12 13.73 20.82 -24.26
N ILE A 13 12.68 20.95 -23.44
CA ILE A 13 12.83 21.41 -22.05
C ILE A 13 13.49 20.27 -21.26
N PRO A 14 14.71 20.45 -20.72
CA PRO A 14 15.29 19.46 -19.83
C PRO A 14 14.52 19.49 -18.51
N ALA A 15 14.15 18.32 -17.98
CA ALA A 15 13.41 18.15 -16.72
C ALA A 15 14.23 18.52 -15.45
N ALA A 16 15.02 19.59 -15.51
CA ALA A 16 15.68 20.24 -14.38
C ALA A 16 15.10 21.64 -14.06
N LEU A 17 14.06 22.06 -14.80
CA LEU A 17 13.32 23.31 -14.56
C LEU A 17 12.01 23.11 -13.78
N ASP A 18 11.54 21.88 -13.62
CA ASP A 18 10.22 21.57 -13.05
C ASP A 18 10.22 21.48 -11.51
N PHE A 19 10.51 22.60 -10.85
CA PHE A 19 10.14 22.85 -9.44
C PHE A 19 8.99 23.86 -9.43
N ILE A 20 7.76 23.36 -9.19
CA ILE A 20 6.48 24.04 -9.49
C ILE A 20 6.10 25.12 -8.45
N ASN A 21 5.39 26.15 -8.91
CA ASN A 21 4.71 27.20 -8.12
C ASN A 21 3.40 27.64 -8.85
N PRO A 22 2.37 28.25 -8.20
CA PRO A 22 0.98 28.31 -8.72
C PRO A 22 0.46 29.77 -8.84
N VAL A 23 -0.86 29.99 -8.73
CA VAL A 23 -1.71 30.19 -9.91
C VAL A 23 -2.11 31.67 -9.96
N SER A 24 -2.11 32.25 -11.15
CA SER A 24 -3.19 33.13 -11.57
C SER A 24 -3.40 32.91 -13.08
N GLU A 25 -4.66 32.97 -13.52
CA GLU A 25 -5.18 32.47 -14.79
C GLU A 25 -4.40 32.93 -16.04
N GLN A 26 -4.06 32.00 -16.95
CA GLN A 26 -4.25 32.13 -18.42
C GLN A 26 -3.86 30.85 -19.19
N PHE A 27 -4.32 30.77 -20.44
CA PHE A 27 -4.40 29.54 -21.26
C PHE A 27 -3.10 29.18 -22.01
N GLY A 28 -2.85 27.88 -22.20
CA GLY A 28 -1.69 27.30 -22.90
C GLY A 28 -1.84 27.13 -24.42
N ALA A 29 -0.89 26.41 -25.03
CA ALA A 29 -0.65 26.33 -26.48
C ALA A 29 -1.87 25.96 -27.36
N HIS A 30 -1.85 26.43 -28.61
CA HIS A 30 -2.98 26.30 -29.54
C HIS A 30 -3.14 24.90 -30.16
N ASP A 31 -2.05 24.21 -30.47
CA ASP A 31 -2.05 22.89 -31.13
C ASP A 31 -1.16 21.88 -30.36
N VAL A 32 -1.64 20.64 -30.15
CA VAL A 32 -0.86 19.55 -29.51
C VAL A 32 -0.86 18.31 -30.39
N TRP A 33 0.33 17.76 -30.65
CA TRP A 33 0.57 16.61 -31.53
C TRP A 33 1.05 15.40 -30.73
N TYR A 34 0.51 14.21 -31.02
CA TYR A 34 0.88 12.94 -30.39
C TYR A 34 1.38 11.92 -31.42
N PRO A 35 2.65 11.97 -31.87
CA PRO A 35 3.15 11.06 -32.90
C PRO A 35 3.14 9.59 -32.47
N ALA A 36 2.60 8.71 -33.31
CA ALA A 36 2.58 7.26 -33.08
C ALA A 36 3.75 6.51 -33.74
N SER A 37 4.59 7.19 -34.52
CA SER A 37 5.79 6.61 -35.15
C SER A 37 6.88 7.66 -35.37
N LEU A 38 8.10 7.22 -35.67
CA LEU A 38 9.21 8.11 -36.09
C LEU A 38 8.87 8.94 -37.34
N ALA A 39 8.11 8.39 -38.28
CA ALA A 39 7.62 9.12 -39.44
C ALA A 39 6.59 10.20 -39.04
N GLY A 40 5.72 9.91 -38.06
CA GLY A 40 4.80 10.89 -37.49
C GLY A 40 5.53 11.99 -36.69
N VAL A 41 6.72 11.73 -36.15
CA VAL A 41 7.57 12.76 -35.55
C VAL A 41 8.13 13.67 -36.64
N ALA A 42 8.69 13.10 -37.71
CA ALA A 42 9.16 13.87 -38.86
C ALA A 42 8.06 14.77 -39.45
N GLU A 43 6.85 14.22 -39.60
CA GLU A 43 5.65 14.94 -40.05
C GLU A 43 5.26 16.07 -39.09
N ALA A 44 5.17 15.80 -37.78
CA ALA A 44 4.83 16.81 -36.78
C ALA A 44 5.88 17.92 -36.65
N VAL A 45 7.18 17.61 -36.76
CA VAL A 45 8.24 18.65 -36.76
C VAL A 45 8.16 19.47 -38.06
N GLY A 46 7.98 18.82 -39.22
CA GLY A 46 7.83 19.48 -40.51
C GLY A 46 6.65 20.45 -40.57
N PHE A 47 5.46 20.04 -40.10
CA PHE A 47 4.28 20.92 -40.03
C PHE A 47 4.42 22.09 -39.05
N ASN A 48 5.29 21.97 -38.05
CA ASN A 48 5.55 23.03 -37.07
C ASN A 48 6.78 23.91 -37.42
N THR A 49 7.29 23.83 -38.65
CA THR A 49 8.40 24.68 -39.13
C THR A 49 8.03 26.17 -39.06
N GLY A 50 8.85 26.96 -38.37
CA GLY A 50 8.64 28.41 -38.20
C GLY A 50 7.66 28.81 -37.09
N ARG A 51 7.18 27.85 -36.28
CA ARG A 51 6.41 28.06 -35.05
C ARG A 51 7.29 27.83 -33.82
N ARG A 52 7.03 28.55 -32.72
CA ARG A 52 7.61 28.22 -31.40
C ARG A 52 7.02 26.90 -30.93
N THR A 53 7.86 25.87 -30.91
CA THR A 53 7.42 24.49 -30.68
C THR A 53 8.07 23.93 -29.41
N ARG A 54 7.26 23.44 -28.48
CA ARG A 54 7.74 22.78 -27.26
C ARG A 54 7.66 21.27 -27.44
N VAL A 55 8.70 20.55 -27.02
CA VAL A 55 8.70 19.09 -27.14
C VAL A 55 8.73 18.45 -25.76
N ARG A 56 7.80 17.53 -25.52
CA ARG A 56 7.63 16.78 -24.27
C ARG A 56 8.04 15.32 -24.47
N SER A 57 8.80 14.78 -23.52
CA SER A 57 9.26 13.40 -23.53
C SER A 57 9.28 12.82 -22.12
N GLY A 58 8.73 11.61 -21.96
CA GLY A 58 8.59 10.92 -20.67
C GLY A 58 7.11 10.67 -20.35
N ARG A 59 6.79 10.37 -19.08
CA ARG A 59 5.41 10.14 -18.62
C ARG A 59 4.81 11.28 -17.80
N GLN A 60 5.57 12.35 -17.56
CA GLN A 60 5.10 13.53 -16.85
C GLN A 60 4.16 14.33 -17.76
N VAL A 61 2.92 14.54 -17.30
CA VAL A 61 1.78 15.03 -18.11
C VAL A 61 1.86 16.55 -18.35
N ALA A 62 1.29 17.01 -19.47
CA ALA A 62 1.30 18.38 -19.97
C ALA A 62 0.58 19.45 -19.11
N ASP A 63 0.16 19.14 -17.89
CA ASP A 63 -0.59 20.05 -17.00
C ASP A 63 0.27 21.21 -16.43
N GLN A 64 1.55 21.30 -16.82
CA GLN A 64 2.55 22.25 -16.30
C GLN A 64 2.85 23.42 -17.25
N ASP A 65 2.12 23.59 -18.35
CA ASP A 65 2.33 24.66 -19.32
C ASP A 65 1.75 26.02 -18.86
N THR A 66 2.14 26.46 -17.66
CA THR A 66 1.84 27.80 -17.12
C THR A 66 3.11 28.60 -16.84
N GLN A 67 3.18 29.80 -17.44
CA GLN A 67 4.23 30.84 -17.37
C GLN A 67 5.37 30.78 -18.41
N GLY A 68 5.82 31.97 -18.81
CA GLY A 68 7.09 32.22 -19.51
C GLY A 68 6.92 32.77 -20.93
N ASP A 69 6.47 31.92 -21.85
CA ASP A 69 6.53 32.19 -23.28
C ASP A 69 5.29 31.62 -24.00
N PRO A 70 4.61 32.39 -24.88
CA PRO A 70 3.57 31.84 -25.73
C PRO A 70 4.20 30.85 -26.73
N VAL A 71 3.84 29.58 -26.58
CA VAL A 71 4.23 28.49 -27.46
C VAL A 71 3.10 28.24 -28.46
N ASP A 72 3.44 28.19 -29.74
CA ASP A 72 2.46 28.03 -30.81
C ASP A 72 1.98 26.57 -30.94
N ALA A 73 2.87 25.59 -30.69
CA ALA A 73 2.56 24.17 -30.77
C ALA A 73 3.35 23.29 -29.78
N VAL A 74 2.77 22.16 -29.37
CA VAL A 74 3.43 21.12 -28.56
C VAL A 74 3.52 19.80 -29.32
N ILE A 75 4.68 19.14 -29.27
CA ILE A 75 4.86 17.76 -29.73
C ILE A 75 5.10 16.88 -28.49
N ASP A 76 4.20 15.94 -28.22
CA ASP A 76 4.27 15.01 -27.10
C ASP A 76 4.68 13.62 -27.59
N LEU A 77 5.87 13.17 -27.18
CA LEU A 77 6.45 11.90 -27.60
C LEU A 77 6.00 10.71 -26.75
N SER A 78 5.18 10.89 -25.71
CA SER A 78 4.83 9.84 -24.72
C SER A 78 4.25 8.56 -25.35
N SER A 79 3.53 8.69 -26.48
CA SER A 79 3.03 7.58 -27.31
C SER A 79 4.11 6.70 -27.95
N LEU A 80 5.37 7.15 -27.98
CA LEU A 80 6.52 6.43 -28.55
C LEU A 80 7.33 5.66 -27.51
N ALA A 81 6.97 5.70 -26.22
CA ALA A 81 7.76 5.09 -25.16
C ALA A 81 7.90 3.55 -25.32
N ALA A 82 9.06 3.10 -25.82
CA ALA A 82 9.36 1.69 -26.04
C ALA A 82 10.85 1.38 -25.84
N ILE A 83 11.14 0.15 -25.38
CA ILE A 83 12.48 -0.44 -25.30
C ILE A 83 12.48 -1.71 -26.17
N ARG A 84 13.51 -1.88 -27.01
CA ARG A 84 13.75 -3.08 -27.83
C ARG A 84 15.10 -3.69 -27.51
N ASP A 85 15.21 -5.00 -27.73
CA ASP A 85 16.42 -5.78 -27.61
C ASP A 85 16.95 -6.06 -29.03
N GLU A 86 18.14 -5.55 -29.35
CA GLU A 86 18.75 -5.67 -30.69
C GLU A 86 20.19 -6.19 -30.56
N ALA A 87 20.69 -6.88 -31.58
CA ALA A 87 22.00 -7.54 -31.53
C ALA A 87 23.13 -6.51 -31.33
N GLY A 88 23.61 -6.39 -30.09
CA GLY A 88 24.63 -5.43 -29.67
C GLY A 88 24.22 -4.48 -28.53
N GLY A 89 22.92 -4.33 -28.22
CA GLY A 89 22.49 -3.44 -27.13
C GLY A 89 20.97 -3.25 -26.99
N LEU A 90 20.57 -2.51 -25.96
CA LEU A 90 19.18 -2.12 -25.70
C LEU A 90 18.85 -0.81 -26.41
N VAL A 91 17.82 -0.81 -27.25
CA VAL A 91 17.37 0.35 -28.01
C VAL A 91 16.15 0.99 -27.34
N ALA A 92 16.34 2.19 -26.78
CA ALA A 92 15.31 2.96 -26.10
C ALA A 92 14.80 4.11 -27.00
N GLN A 93 13.49 4.24 -27.16
CA GLN A 93 12.90 5.45 -27.74
C GLN A 93 13.05 6.64 -26.78
N ALA A 94 13.16 7.85 -27.32
CA ALA A 94 13.40 9.09 -26.57
C ALA A 94 12.43 9.31 -25.39
N ALA A 95 11.18 8.87 -25.54
CA ALA A 95 10.12 9.01 -24.54
C ALA A 95 10.06 7.90 -23.49
N ALA A 96 10.80 6.79 -23.66
CA ALA A 96 10.90 5.76 -22.63
C ALA A 96 11.53 6.36 -21.37
N THR A 97 11.04 5.98 -20.19
CA THR A 97 11.54 6.55 -18.92
C THR A 97 12.69 5.72 -18.32
N GLY A 98 13.35 6.26 -17.30
CA GLY A 98 14.32 5.49 -16.50
C GLY A 98 13.71 4.18 -15.96
N ARG A 99 12.45 4.23 -15.50
CA ARG A 99 11.68 3.05 -15.08
C ARG A 99 11.50 2.01 -16.19
N ASP A 100 11.19 2.43 -17.40
CA ASP A 100 10.99 1.51 -18.54
C ASP A 100 12.29 0.79 -18.92
N LEU A 101 13.41 1.51 -18.92
CA LEU A 101 14.73 0.96 -19.22
C LEU A 101 15.22 0.01 -18.09
N ALA A 102 14.97 0.35 -16.82
CA ALA A 102 15.22 -0.56 -15.70
C ALA A 102 14.39 -1.86 -15.80
N GLU A 103 13.09 -1.78 -16.09
CA GLU A 103 12.23 -2.96 -16.29
C GLU A 103 12.70 -3.87 -17.44
N ALA A 104 13.41 -3.32 -18.44
CA ALA A 104 14.02 -4.09 -19.52
C ALA A 104 15.35 -4.74 -19.08
N LEU A 105 16.25 -3.99 -18.45
CA LEU A 105 17.56 -4.44 -17.98
C LEU A 105 17.47 -5.62 -16.98
N ILE A 106 16.46 -5.62 -16.10
CA ILE A 106 16.17 -6.72 -15.16
C ILE A 106 15.96 -8.05 -15.88
N LYS A 107 15.30 -8.05 -17.06
CA LYS A 107 15.01 -9.29 -17.81
C LYS A 107 16.28 -9.92 -18.39
N GLN A 108 17.36 -9.15 -18.52
CA GLN A 108 18.63 -9.55 -19.14
C GLN A 108 19.78 -9.74 -18.12
N GLY A 109 19.58 -9.42 -16.83
CA GLY A 109 20.67 -9.41 -15.84
C GLY A 109 21.70 -8.29 -16.11
N LYS A 110 21.22 -7.13 -16.56
CA LYS A 110 22.04 -6.00 -17.02
C LYS A 110 21.83 -4.73 -16.19
N ALA A 111 22.75 -3.78 -16.30
CA ALA A 111 22.66 -2.49 -15.59
C ALA A 111 23.15 -1.30 -16.43
N LEU A 112 22.61 -0.12 -16.09
CA LEU A 112 23.01 1.20 -16.60
C LEU A 112 22.95 2.24 -15.46
N PRO A 113 23.74 3.33 -15.54
CA PRO A 113 23.69 4.44 -14.59
C PRO A 113 22.45 5.34 -14.83
N LEU A 114 21.29 4.91 -14.34
CA LEU A 114 20.05 5.67 -14.49
C LEU A 114 19.95 6.82 -13.46
N GLY A 115 19.38 7.94 -13.89
CA GLY A 115 19.10 9.10 -13.03
C GLY A 115 18.05 8.79 -11.96
N ALA A 116 17.94 9.68 -10.95
CA ALA A 116 17.06 9.44 -9.80
C ALA A 116 15.56 9.45 -10.16
N ASP A 117 15.10 10.37 -11.01
CA ASP A 117 13.70 10.48 -11.41
C ASP A 117 13.28 9.29 -12.32
N PRO A 118 12.33 8.43 -11.89
CA PRO A 118 11.92 7.26 -12.64
C PRO A 118 11.06 7.54 -13.87
N ASP A 119 10.37 8.68 -13.91
CA ASP A 119 9.35 8.99 -14.91
C ASP A 119 9.83 10.07 -15.90
N ARG A 120 10.99 10.67 -15.62
CA ARG A 120 11.84 11.40 -16.57
C ARG A 120 12.25 10.52 -17.74
N SER A 121 12.20 11.10 -18.94
CA SER A 121 12.61 10.44 -20.17
C SER A 121 14.10 10.13 -20.23
N ILE A 122 14.45 9.07 -20.95
CA ILE A 122 15.83 8.68 -21.21
C ILE A 122 16.58 9.74 -22.01
N ALA A 123 15.90 10.45 -22.92
CA ALA A 123 16.44 11.62 -23.62
C ALA A 123 16.85 12.73 -22.62
N ALA A 124 15.97 13.08 -21.68
CA ALA A 124 16.28 14.07 -20.66
C ALA A 124 17.34 13.60 -19.66
N SER A 125 17.46 12.29 -19.41
CA SER A 125 18.51 11.71 -18.56
C SER A 125 19.88 11.74 -19.24
N LEU A 126 19.95 11.48 -20.54
CA LEU A 126 21.16 11.56 -21.35
C LEU A 126 21.65 13.00 -21.54
N LEU A 127 20.76 13.94 -21.91
CA LEU A 127 21.13 15.32 -22.28
C LEU A 127 21.51 16.22 -21.11
N ASN A 128 21.17 15.81 -19.89
CA ASN A 128 21.19 16.67 -18.71
C ASN A 128 21.46 15.79 -17.48
N GLU A 129 22.63 15.13 -17.53
CA GLU A 129 23.15 14.14 -16.58
C GLU A 129 22.79 14.47 -15.13
N VAL A 130 21.76 13.84 -14.58
CA VAL A 130 21.47 13.93 -13.15
C VAL A 130 22.27 12.83 -12.46
N PRO A 131 23.20 13.16 -11.54
CA PRO A 131 23.94 12.15 -10.80
C PRO A 131 22.98 11.35 -9.90
N GLY A 132 22.62 10.14 -10.35
CA GLY A 132 21.90 9.13 -9.58
C GLY A 132 22.86 8.16 -8.86
N TYR A 133 22.29 7.30 -8.01
CA TYR A 133 22.99 6.31 -7.15
C TYR A 133 23.87 5.27 -7.87
N LEU A 134 23.85 5.24 -9.21
CA LEU A 134 24.69 4.38 -10.03
C LEU A 134 25.60 5.16 -10.99
N CYS A 135 25.40 6.48 -11.15
CA CYS A 135 26.19 7.30 -12.06
C CYS A 135 27.62 7.54 -11.56
N ARG A 136 27.90 7.38 -10.26
CA ARG A 136 29.26 7.44 -9.72
C ARG A 136 29.90 6.05 -9.61
N THR A 137 29.06 5.03 -9.50
CA THR A 137 29.44 3.62 -9.45
C THR A 137 29.79 3.02 -10.82
N LEU A 138 29.10 3.42 -11.89
CA LEU A 138 29.29 2.88 -13.25
C LEU A 138 29.88 3.87 -14.26
N GLY A 139 29.79 5.18 -14.03
CA GLY A 139 30.10 6.21 -15.04
C GLY A 139 28.86 6.97 -15.51
N SER A 140 29.01 7.87 -16.48
CA SER A 140 27.87 8.61 -17.02
C SER A 140 27.01 7.73 -17.94
N LEU A 141 25.74 8.05 -18.06
CA LEU A 141 24.82 7.38 -18.98
C LEU A 141 25.21 7.60 -20.46
N SER A 142 25.90 8.70 -20.77
CA SER A 142 26.49 8.95 -22.10
C SER A 142 27.47 7.85 -22.51
N ASP A 143 28.27 7.36 -21.56
CA ASP A 143 29.39 6.46 -21.79
C ASP A 143 28.93 5.06 -22.25
N PHE A 144 27.63 4.78 -22.06
CA PHE A 144 26.98 3.54 -22.49
C PHE A 144 26.17 3.70 -23.78
N ALA A 145 26.06 4.91 -24.35
CA ALA A 145 25.28 5.16 -25.57
C ALA A 145 26.14 4.94 -26.84
N GLN A 146 25.76 3.98 -27.68
CA GLN A 146 26.50 3.63 -28.90
C GLN A 146 26.01 4.37 -30.15
N ASN A 147 24.69 4.31 -30.40
CA ASN A 147 24.06 4.85 -31.60
C ASN A 147 22.87 5.72 -31.20
N ILE A 148 22.83 6.96 -31.68
CA ILE A 148 21.75 7.90 -31.38
C ILE A 148 21.14 8.36 -32.69
N ARG A 149 19.82 8.20 -32.81
CA ARG A 149 19.05 8.67 -33.96
C ARG A 149 18.19 9.86 -33.54
N ALA A 150 18.26 10.90 -34.35
CA ALA A 150 17.45 12.10 -34.25
C ALA A 150 16.75 12.38 -35.59
N VAL A 151 15.80 13.33 -35.59
CA VAL A 151 15.04 13.75 -36.77
C VAL A 151 15.12 15.27 -36.90
N ASN A 152 15.58 15.79 -38.05
CA ASN A 152 15.64 17.24 -38.30
C ASN A 152 14.27 17.79 -38.76
N PRO A 153 14.10 19.12 -38.89
CA PRO A 153 12.85 19.72 -39.35
C PRO A 153 12.44 19.35 -40.76
N GLU A 154 13.40 18.94 -41.60
CA GLU A 154 13.19 18.42 -42.95
C GLU A 154 12.73 16.94 -42.96
N GLY A 155 12.51 16.35 -41.79
CA GLY A 155 12.03 14.97 -41.60
C GLY A 155 13.09 13.89 -41.87
N GLN A 156 14.35 14.28 -42.01
CA GLN A 156 15.47 13.39 -42.29
C GLN A 156 16.05 12.82 -40.99
N ALA A 157 16.38 11.53 -41.02
CA ALA A 157 17.07 10.87 -39.92
C ALA A 157 18.54 11.32 -39.86
N VAL A 158 18.95 11.86 -38.71
CA VAL A 158 20.35 12.18 -38.39
C VAL A 158 20.85 11.13 -37.41
N ALA A 159 21.91 10.41 -37.78
CA ALA A 159 22.51 9.37 -36.95
C ALA A 159 23.88 9.82 -36.43
N PHE A 160 24.14 9.59 -35.14
CA PHE A 160 25.40 9.87 -34.47
C PHE A 160 25.97 8.59 -33.87
N ALA A 161 27.29 8.46 -33.88
CA ALA A 161 28.03 7.31 -33.34
C ALA A 161 28.93 7.74 -32.18
N GLY A 162 28.87 6.99 -31.07
CA GLY A 162 29.71 7.18 -29.88
C GLY A 162 29.56 8.53 -29.19
N ASP A 163 30.63 8.92 -28.48
CA ASP A 163 30.77 10.07 -27.55
C ASP A 163 30.39 11.45 -28.13
N ALA A 164 30.07 11.54 -29.42
CA ALA A 164 29.76 12.78 -30.15
C ALA A 164 28.38 13.39 -29.84
N ALA A 165 27.53 12.74 -29.03
CA ALA A 165 26.17 13.21 -28.74
C ALA A 165 26.10 14.33 -27.68
N HIS A 166 26.95 15.35 -27.82
CA HIS A 166 26.88 16.54 -26.98
C HIS A 166 25.60 17.34 -27.31
N PRO A 167 24.90 17.95 -26.35
CA PRO A 167 23.71 18.79 -26.59
C PRO A 167 23.90 19.94 -27.60
N GLY A 168 25.15 20.29 -27.93
CA GLY A 168 25.48 21.24 -29.01
C GLY A 168 25.13 20.70 -30.40
N VAL A 169 25.47 19.45 -30.71
CA VAL A 169 25.31 18.86 -32.06
C VAL A 169 23.82 18.72 -32.43
N LEU A 170 22.98 18.34 -31.47
CA LEU A 170 21.52 18.29 -31.66
C LEU A 170 20.92 19.69 -31.87
N ARG A 171 21.45 20.72 -31.20
CA ARG A 171 21.04 22.12 -31.40
C ARG A 171 21.46 22.67 -32.76
N GLU A 172 22.70 22.41 -33.18
CA GLU A 172 23.24 22.83 -34.48
C GLU A 172 22.42 22.26 -35.64
N ASN A 173 22.07 20.98 -35.57
CA ASN A 173 21.26 20.29 -36.58
C ASN A 173 19.75 20.47 -36.40
N LYS A 174 19.31 21.23 -35.37
CA LYS A 174 17.91 21.40 -34.95
C LYS A 174 17.14 20.08 -34.80
N ALA A 175 17.86 19.02 -34.43
CA ALA A 175 17.38 17.65 -34.54
C ALA A 175 16.78 17.15 -33.23
N LEU A 176 15.60 16.53 -33.33
CA LEU A 176 14.90 15.92 -32.22
C LEU A 176 15.45 14.51 -31.94
N LEU A 177 16.03 14.29 -30.76
CA LEU A 177 16.43 12.95 -30.36
C LEU A 177 15.20 12.03 -30.28
N ALA A 178 15.30 10.87 -30.93
CA ALA A 178 14.18 9.96 -31.16
C ALA A 178 14.46 8.53 -30.65
N GLU A 179 15.70 8.05 -30.75
CA GLU A 179 16.09 6.69 -30.35
C GLU A 179 17.57 6.66 -29.91
N ILE A 180 17.88 5.90 -28.85
CA ILE A 180 19.23 5.71 -28.30
C ILE A 180 19.47 4.21 -28.10
N GLN A 181 20.56 3.68 -28.65
CA GLN A 181 21.06 2.34 -28.35
C GLN A 181 22.09 2.40 -27.23
N PHE A 182 21.86 1.65 -26.16
CA PHE A 182 22.78 1.49 -25.04
C PHE A 182 23.47 0.12 -25.06
N GLN A 183 24.73 0.08 -24.65
CA GLN A 183 25.49 -1.15 -24.39
C GLN A 183 25.59 -1.38 -22.87
N PRO A 184 24.67 -2.13 -22.23
CA PRO A 184 24.65 -2.26 -20.79
C PRO A 184 25.65 -3.29 -20.26
N VAL A 185 26.14 -3.06 -19.03
CA VAL A 185 27.08 -3.95 -18.33
C VAL A 185 26.36 -5.06 -17.55
N SER A 186 27.12 -6.06 -17.07
CA SER A 186 26.55 -7.11 -16.21
C SER A 186 26.10 -6.54 -14.86
N ALA A 187 25.00 -7.07 -14.32
CA ALA A 187 24.47 -6.66 -13.03
C ALA A 187 25.11 -7.39 -11.83
N ASP A 188 25.90 -8.43 -12.07
CA ASP A 188 26.26 -9.45 -11.06
C ASP A 188 27.18 -8.99 -9.92
N SER A 189 27.86 -7.83 -10.08
CA SER A 189 28.79 -7.29 -9.08
C SER A 189 28.27 -6.06 -8.35
N LEU A 190 27.13 -5.51 -8.79
CA LEU A 190 26.53 -4.29 -8.24
C LEU A 190 25.68 -4.58 -7.00
N TRP A 191 25.85 -3.77 -5.97
CA TRP A 191 25.14 -3.90 -4.71
C TRP A 191 24.68 -2.54 -4.17
N MET A 192 23.60 -2.53 -3.38
CA MET A 192 23.13 -1.36 -2.66
C MET A 192 22.60 -1.74 -1.28
N HIS A 193 22.91 -0.94 -0.27
CA HIS A 193 22.33 -1.05 1.06
C HIS A 193 21.68 0.25 1.47
N ARG A 194 20.55 0.14 2.15
CA ARG A 194 19.85 1.28 2.74
C ARG A 194 19.57 1.04 4.20
N PHE A 195 19.77 2.08 4.99
CA PHE A 195 19.42 2.22 6.40
C PHE A 195 18.47 3.40 6.53
N ALA A 196 17.46 3.35 7.41
CA ALA A 196 16.58 4.49 7.66
C ALA A 196 15.95 4.47 9.05
N GLY A 197 15.83 5.63 9.68
CA GLY A 197 15.31 5.78 11.04
C GLY A 197 14.57 7.10 11.25
N ILE A 198 14.08 7.31 12.47
CA ILE A 198 13.57 8.61 12.92
C ILE A 198 14.76 9.52 13.19
N TYR A 199 14.66 10.81 12.84
CA TYR A 199 15.71 11.79 13.14
C TYR A 199 16.06 11.79 14.64
N PRO A 200 17.30 11.49 15.03
CA PRO A 200 17.67 11.19 16.42
C PRO A 200 18.09 12.43 17.23
N GLY A 201 17.84 13.64 16.73
CA GLY A 201 18.35 14.89 17.28
C GLY A 201 19.68 15.30 16.66
N ARG A 202 20.02 16.58 16.86
CA ARG A 202 21.15 17.27 16.23
C ARG A 202 22.47 16.54 16.40
N ASP A 203 22.86 16.27 17.64
CA ASP A 203 24.23 15.86 17.94
C ASP A 203 24.49 14.40 17.55
N ALA A 204 23.49 13.52 17.69
CA ALA A 204 23.56 12.15 17.17
C ALA A 204 23.64 12.13 15.63
N PHE A 205 22.82 12.94 14.95
CA PHE A 205 22.85 13.04 13.49
C PHE A 205 24.17 13.65 12.98
N LEU A 206 24.71 14.66 13.68
CA LEU A 206 26.01 15.28 13.41
C LEU A 206 27.19 14.31 13.63
N ALA A 207 27.14 13.48 14.67
CA ALA A 207 28.15 12.46 14.94
C ALA A 207 28.21 11.43 13.81
N VAL A 208 27.05 10.94 13.35
CA VAL A 208 26.96 9.98 12.23
C VAL A 208 27.36 10.63 10.91
N ALA A 209 26.89 11.84 10.59
CA ALA A 209 27.30 12.54 9.38
C ALA A 209 28.81 12.79 9.32
N ASN A 210 29.43 13.23 10.42
CA ASN A 210 30.89 13.38 10.49
C ASN A 210 31.61 12.03 10.37
N HIS A 211 31.16 10.97 11.03
CA HIS A 211 31.78 9.66 10.90
C HIS A 211 31.73 9.18 9.44
N LEU A 212 30.55 9.18 8.83
CA LEU A 212 30.30 8.73 7.46
C LEU A 212 31.13 9.49 6.41
N PHE A 213 31.20 10.82 6.48
CA PHE A 213 31.82 11.64 5.42
C PHE A 213 33.25 12.13 5.73
N THR A 214 33.78 11.93 6.95
CA THR A 214 35.16 12.33 7.30
C THR A 214 36.06 11.22 7.83
N LYS A 215 35.49 10.12 8.36
CA LYS A 215 36.26 9.01 8.95
C LYS A 215 36.23 7.74 8.11
N VAL A 216 35.11 7.42 7.45
CA VAL A 216 35.04 6.27 6.54
C VAL A 216 35.87 6.54 5.29
N ASN A 217 36.85 5.68 5.01
CA ASN A 217 37.60 5.72 3.76
C ASN A 217 36.87 4.89 2.69
N LEU A 218 36.03 5.55 1.90
CA LEU A 218 35.33 4.90 0.78
C LEU A 218 36.28 4.68 -0.42
N PRO A 219 36.31 3.46 -0.99
CA PRO A 219 36.92 3.22 -2.31
C PRO A 219 36.26 4.05 -3.42
N ALA A 220 36.97 4.21 -4.53
CA ALA A 220 36.38 4.78 -5.75
C ALA A 220 35.21 3.92 -6.26
N GLY A 221 34.21 4.54 -6.89
CA GLY A 221 33.03 3.84 -7.40
C GLY A 221 31.95 3.51 -6.35
N ILE A 222 32.06 4.05 -5.12
CA ILE A 222 31.04 3.92 -4.08
C ILE A 222 30.24 5.23 -3.96
N ASP A 223 28.92 5.14 -4.09
CA ASP A 223 27.97 6.22 -3.80
C ASP A 223 27.56 6.13 -2.31
N LEU A 224 27.79 7.20 -1.53
CA LEU A 224 27.30 7.36 -0.15
C LEU A 224 26.40 8.61 -0.06
N ILE A 225 25.19 8.41 0.44
CA ILE A 225 24.15 9.42 0.58
C ILE A 225 23.55 9.37 1.99
N LEU A 226 23.39 10.55 2.61
CA LEU A 226 22.65 10.79 3.84
C LEU A 226 21.50 11.75 3.54
N ASP A 227 20.27 11.24 3.62
CA ASP A 227 19.02 11.97 3.39
C ASP A 227 18.36 12.33 4.73
N ALA A 228 17.72 13.50 4.80
CA ALA A 228 16.86 13.95 5.89
C ALA A 228 15.54 14.51 5.30
N VAL A 229 14.40 13.97 5.72
CA VAL A 229 13.07 14.29 5.15
C VAL A 229 11.98 14.35 6.23
N THR A 230 11.04 15.27 6.10
CA THR A 230 9.75 15.22 6.82
C THR A 230 8.72 14.46 5.99
N ALA A 231 8.23 13.32 6.49
CA ALA A 231 7.32 12.45 5.76
C ALA A 231 5.82 12.77 6.03
N LEU A 232 4.92 12.00 5.43
CA LEU A 232 3.49 12.02 5.76
C LEU A 232 3.29 11.82 7.28
N ALA A 233 2.40 12.63 7.87
CA ALA A 233 2.23 12.85 9.31
C ALA A 233 3.32 13.69 10.03
N ASP A 234 4.12 14.46 9.29
CA ASP A 234 5.12 15.43 9.79
C ASP A 234 6.23 14.83 10.67
N LEU A 235 6.45 13.52 10.60
CA LEU A 235 7.54 12.86 11.32
C LEU A 235 8.88 13.05 10.59
N PRO A 236 9.94 13.45 11.30
CA PRO A 236 11.27 13.59 10.72
C PRO A 236 11.96 12.24 10.61
N LEU A 237 12.41 11.91 9.40
CA LEU A 237 13.12 10.68 9.08
C LEU A 237 14.49 11.00 8.49
N PHE A 238 15.44 10.08 8.67
CA PHE A 238 16.69 10.08 7.95
C PHE A 238 16.91 8.75 7.21
N GLY A 239 17.80 8.77 6.22
CA GLY A 239 18.25 7.56 5.54
C GLY A 239 19.73 7.62 5.16
N VAL A 240 20.43 6.50 5.27
CA VAL A 240 21.79 6.31 4.72
C VAL A 240 21.68 5.30 3.57
N THR A 241 22.11 5.69 2.37
CA THR A 241 22.17 4.78 1.21
C THR A 241 23.61 4.64 0.74
N LEU A 242 24.00 3.40 0.47
CA LEU A 242 25.28 2.98 -0.09
C LEU A 242 25.05 2.21 -1.39
N SER A 243 25.85 2.47 -2.42
CA SER A 243 25.81 1.74 -3.70
C SER A 243 27.25 1.50 -4.22
N GLY A 244 27.52 0.36 -4.86
CA GLY A 244 28.87 0.02 -5.32
C GLY A 244 28.92 -1.09 -6.37
N ALA A 245 30.02 -1.15 -7.15
CA ALA A 245 30.19 -2.06 -8.30
C ALA A 245 31.02 -3.32 -8.02
N GLU A 246 31.62 -3.44 -6.84
CA GLU A 246 32.54 -4.52 -6.51
C GLU A 246 32.20 -5.16 -5.17
N ALA A 247 31.90 -6.46 -5.18
CA ALA A 247 31.59 -7.22 -3.97
C ALA A 247 32.75 -7.27 -2.97
N ALA A 248 34.01 -7.18 -3.42
CA ALA A 248 35.19 -7.20 -2.56
C ALA A 248 35.26 -6.01 -1.59
N HIS A 249 34.73 -4.84 -1.99
CA HIS A 249 34.67 -3.64 -1.16
C HIS A 249 33.43 -3.60 -0.25
N ARG A 250 32.39 -4.41 -0.55
CA ARG A 250 31.09 -4.40 0.14
C ARG A 250 31.24 -4.56 1.64
N ASP A 251 31.83 -5.66 2.11
CA ASP A 251 31.82 -5.99 3.54
C ASP A 251 32.63 -4.99 4.38
N ALA A 252 33.72 -4.44 3.81
CA ALA A 252 34.51 -3.39 4.45
C ALA A 252 33.74 -2.07 4.58
N VAL A 253 33.12 -1.59 3.50
CA VAL A 253 32.30 -0.36 3.51
C VAL A 253 31.07 -0.54 4.43
N MET A 254 30.43 -1.69 4.35
CA MET A 254 29.27 -2.03 5.18
C MET A 254 29.61 -2.16 6.67
N GLY A 255 30.81 -2.64 7.00
CA GLY A 255 31.32 -2.65 8.38
C GLY A 255 31.49 -1.22 8.91
N ALA A 256 32.20 -0.36 8.18
CA ALA A 256 32.44 1.02 8.58
C ALA A 256 31.16 1.86 8.70
N VAL A 257 30.17 1.67 7.82
CA VAL A 257 28.88 2.34 7.96
C VAL A 257 28.03 1.77 9.09
N ARG A 258 28.10 0.48 9.40
CA ARG A 258 27.46 -0.06 10.62
C ARG A 258 28.11 0.47 11.90
N GLU A 259 29.43 0.66 11.92
CA GLU A 259 30.13 1.32 13.02
C GLU A 259 29.65 2.77 13.19
N ALA A 260 29.51 3.53 12.09
CA ALA A 260 28.92 4.87 12.13
C ALA A 260 27.48 4.85 12.67
N LEU A 261 26.63 3.94 12.20
CA LEU A 261 25.23 3.83 12.61
C LEU A 261 25.04 3.34 14.05
N ALA A 262 26.02 2.64 14.63
CA ALA A 262 26.05 2.27 16.04
C ALA A 262 26.31 3.46 16.99
N LEU A 263 26.55 4.66 16.46
CA LEU A 263 26.50 5.92 17.22
C LEU A 263 25.07 6.40 17.48
N PHE A 264 24.07 5.78 16.84
CA PHE A 264 22.67 5.89 17.24
C PHE A 264 22.37 4.86 18.34
N ASP A 265 21.47 5.21 19.28
CA ASP A 265 21.04 4.31 20.36
C ASP A 265 20.38 3.03 19.80
N GLU A 266 20.43 1.92 20.55
CA GLU A 266 20.17 0.54 20.05
C GLU A 266 18.81 0.39 19.34
N GLU A 267 17.80 1.19 19.71
CA GLU A 267 16.45 1.15 19.13
C GLU A 267 16.39 1.53 17.63
N VAL A 268 17.33 2.35 17.13
CA VAL A 268 17.35 2.77 15.71
C VAL A 268 17.77 1.62 14.77
N HIS A 269 18.46 0.61 15.31
CA HIS A 269 19.26 -0.33 14.51
C HIS A 269 18.47 -1.53 13.89
N GLU A 270 17.19 -1.75 14.27
CA GLU A 270 16.30 -2.76 13.64
C GLU A 270 15.49 -2.21 12.43
N VAL A 271 15.47 -0.90 12.20
CA VAL A 271 14.60 -0.32 11.17
C VAL A 271 15.31 -0.23 9.81
N LEU A 272 14.70 -0.90 8.82
CA LEU A 272 15.01 -0.80 7.39
C LEU A 272 16.50 -1.04 7.05
N VAL A 273 16.94 -2.30 7.03
CA VAL A 273 18.03 -2.72 6.12
C VAL A 273 17.43 -3.36 4.88
N GLU A 274 17.57 -2.71 3.74
CA GLU A 274 17.30 -3.30 2.42
C GLU A 274 18.66 -3.49 1.72
N SER A 275 19.12 -4.74 1.66
CA SER A 275 20.28 -5.18 0.87
C SER A 275 19.76 -5.63 -0.48
N VAL A 276 20.32 -5.07 -1.55
CA VAL A 276 20.03 -5.44 -2.92
C VAL A 276 21.36 -5.83 -3.56
N ASP A 277 21.45 -7.08 -3.99
CA ASP A 277 22.71 -7.72 -4.40
C ASP A 277 22.78 -7.99 -5.91
N ALA A 278 21.77 -7.52 -6.65
CA ALA A 278 21.69 -7.64 -8.10
C ALA A 278 21.52 -6.25 -8.72
N GLY A 279 22.44 -5.83 -9.59
CA GLY A 279 22.48 -4.48 -10.14
C GLY A 279 21.22 -3.98 -10.84
N ALA A 280 20.42 -4.88 -11.41
CA ALA A 280 19.15 -4.51 -12.03
C ALA A 280 18.05 -4.19 -11.00
N GLU A 281 18.11 -4.84 -9.83
CA GLU A 281 17.27 -4.51 -8.68
C GLU A 281 17.77 -3.24 -7.98
N VAL A 282 19.09 -2.97 -7.98
CA VAL A 282 19.67 -1.71 -7.47
C VAL A 282 19.09 -0.51 -8.22
N MET A 283 18.98 -0.58 -9.56
CA MET A 283 18.33 0.47 -10.34
C MET A 283 16.90 0.73 -9.87
N VAL A 284 16.07 -0.30 -9.69
CA VAL A 284 14.69 -0.13 -9.21
C VAL A 284 14.67 0.51 -7.83
N ALA A 285 15.48 0.01 -6.90
CA ALA A 285 15.51 0.51 -5.53
C ALA A 285 16.11 1.93 -5.41
N ALA A 286 16.89 2.38 -6.40
CA ALA A 286 17.33 3.77 -6.57
C ALA A 286 16.24 4.67 -7.18
N LEU A 287 15.57 4.18 -8.22
CA LEU A 287 14.47 4.85 -8.94
C LEU A 287 13.22 5.04 -8.05
N GLU A 288 12.89 4.06 -7.22
CA GLU A 288 11.81 4.14 -6.22
C GLU A 288 12.08 5.17 -5.10
N GLN A 289 13.31 5.67 -4.99
CA GLN A 289 13.69 6.73 -4.05
C GLN A 289 13.83 8.13 -4.65
N GLY A 290 14.00 8.26 -5.97
CA GLY A 290 14.20 9.56 -6.59
C GLY A 290 12.94 10.39 -6.80
N ALA A 291 11.78 9.89 -6.39
CA ALA A 291 10.57 10.70 -6.23
C ALA A 291 10.62 11.47 -4.90
N GLY A 292 11.34 12.60 -4.90
CA GLY A 292 11.10 13.63 -3.88
C GLY A 292 9.64 14.10 -3.95
N PRO A 293 8.99 14.47 -2.84
CA PRO A 293 7.68 15.08 -2.91
C PRO A 293 7.77 16.34 -3.76
N SER A 294 6.96 16.42 -4.82
CA SER A 294 6.80 17.67 -5.58
C SER A 294 6.46 18.77 -4.57
N PRO A 295 7.12 19.94 -4.61
CA PRO A 295 6.81 21.01 -3.68
C PRO A 295 5.31 21.31 -3.73
N ASP A 296 4.65 21.28 -2.58
CA ASP A 296 3.31 21.86 -2.48
C ASP A 296 3.46 23.31 -2.95
N PRO A 297 2.75 23.72 -4.01
CA PRO A 297 3.01 25.00 -4.64
C PRO A 297 2.54 26.17 -3.74
N THR A 298 1.89 25.88 -2.61
CA THR A 298 1.69 26.86 -1.53
C THR A 298 2.90 27.05 -0.61
N MET A 299 4.08 26.48 -0.91
CA MET A 299 5.31 26.63 -0.11
C MET A 299 6.41 27.45 -0.80
N ARG A 300 7.04 28.37 -0.06
CA ARG A 300 8.34 28.95 -0.43
C ARG A 300 9.42 27.90 -0.22
N SER A 301 10.40 27.80 -1.13
CA SER A 301 11.57 26.94 -0.90
C SER A 301 12.89 27.71 -0.92
N ARG A 302 13.77 27.40 0.04
CA ARG A 302 15.17 27.83 0.04
C ARG A 302 16.02 26.66 -0.46
N ARG A 303 16.61 26.83 -1.64
CA ARG A 303 17.50 25.83 -2.24
C ARG A 303 18.85 25.83 -1.50
N LEU A 304 19.16 24.72 -0.84
CA LEU A 304 20.49 24.42 -0.32
C LEU A 304 21.25 23.69 -1.44
N SER A 305 22.22 24.36 -2.06
CA SER A 305 23.13 23.72 -3.01
C SER A 305 24.54 24.23 -2.80
N ARG A 306 25.45 23.33 -2.42
CA ARG A 306 26.87 23.64 -2.22
C ARG A 306 27.72 22.40 -2.50
N ARG A 307 28.87 22.61 -3.13
CA ARG A 307 29.90 21.60 -3.40
C ARG A 307 31.20 22.06 -2.73
N GLU A 308 31.91 21.15 -2.07
CA GLU A 308 33.16 21.44 -1.37
C GLU A 308 34.20 20.36 -1.64
N THR A 309 35.25 20.72 -2.36
CA THR A 309 36.36 19.82 -2.76
C THR A 309 37.48 19.78 -1.72
N ASP A 310 37.61 20.80 -0.86
CA ASP A 310 38.61 20.83 0.20
C ASP A 310 38.13 20.00 1.40
N ARG A 311 38.75 18.82 1.62
CA ARG A 311 38.43 17.93 2.74
C ARG A 311 38.53 18.62 4.11
N ASN A 312 39.39 19.64 4.27
CA ASN A 312 39.52 20.38 5.53
C ASN A 312 38.26 21.20 5.86
N ARG A 313 37.40 21.45 4.86
CA ARG A 313 36.14 22.20 4.99
C ARG A 313 34.91 21.29 5.09
N HIS A 314 35.07 19.97 4.92
CA HIS A 314 33.96 19.02 4.96
C HIS A 314 33.23 19.06 6.30
N ALA A 315 33.94 19.05 7.43
CA ALA A 315 33.33 19.17 8.77
C ALA A 315 32.45 20.43 8.93
N ALA A 316 32.91 21.59 8.41
CA ALA A 316 32.14 22.83 8.44
C ALA A 316 30.92 22.82 7.50
N LEU A 317 30.99 22.10 6.37
CA LEU A 317 29.84 21.89 5.49
C LEU A 317 28.81 20.93 6.11
N ILE A 318 29.29 19.89 6.81
CA ILE A 318 28.45 18.92 7.53
C ILE A 318 27.71 19.60 8.68
N ASP A 319 28.41 20.36 9.52
CA ASP A 319 27.78 21.11 10.63
C ASP A 319 26.75 22.14 10.12
N GLY A 320 27.04 22.82 9.01
CA GLY A 320 26.08 23.71 8.35
C GLY A 320 24.87 22.98 7.75
N PHE A 321 25.06 21.79 7.18
CA PHE A 321 23.97 20.93 6.70
C PHE A 321 23.09 20.45 7.86
N VAL A 322 23.69 19.88 8.91
CA VAL A 322 22.94 19.37 10.06
C VAL A 322 22.24 20.49 10.81
N SER A 323 22.88 21.65 11.00
CA SER A 323 22.23 22.80 11.64
C SER A 323 21.05 23.33 10.83
N ALA A 324 21.10 23.28 9.50
CA ALA A 324 19.96 23.65 8.65
C ALA A 324 18.84 22.59 8.65
N VAL A 325 19.17 21.30 8.81
CA VAL A 325 18.19 20.23 9.06
C VAL A 325 17.52 20.45 10.42
N ASP A 326 18.31 20.74 11.45
CA ASP A 326 17.85 20.87 12.82
C ASP A 326 16.99 22.13 13.04
N GLU A 327 17.39 23.27 12.47
CA GLU A 327 16.60 24.51 12.44
C GLU A 327 15.23 24.30 11.76
N ALA A 328 15.20 23.51 10.68
CA ALA A 328 13.97 23.17 9.98
C ALA A 328 13.04 22.24 10.79
N LEU A 329 13.60 21.39 11.65
CA LEU A 329 12.84 20.46 12.49
C LEU A 329 12.45 21.05 13.86
N ALA A 330 13.20 22.04 14.35
CA ALA A 330 12.98 22.78 15.59
C ALA A 330 12.73 21.87 16.82
N PHE A 331 13.61 20.88 17.00
CA PHE A 331 13.50 19.86 18.05
C PHE A 331 14.60 20.04 19.09
N ASP A 332 14.25 20.51 20.29
CA ASP A 332 15.16 20.57 21.45
C ASP A 332 15.30 19.16 22.07
N GLU A 333 16.55 18.74 22.31
CA GLU A 333 16.93 17.45 22.90
C GLU A 333 16.25 17.20 24.27
N ASN A 334 15.80 18.26 24.96
CA ASN A 334 15.06 18.19 26.22
C ASN A 334 13.53 18.08 26.06
N HIS A 335 13.03 17.84 24.84
CA HIS A 335 11.60 17.62 24.53
C HIS A 335 10.66 18.81 24.88
N GLY A 336 11.21 20.02 25.09
CA GLY A 336 10.47 21.21 25.52
C GLY A 336 10.18 22.27 24.44
N GLY A 337 10.78 22.14 23.25
CA GLY A 337 10.69 23.12 22.17
C GLY A 337 9.34 23.14 21.43
N LYS A 338 8.92 24.32 20.97
CA LYS A 338 7.76 24.44 20.08
C LYS A 338 8.16 24.07 18.65
N ARG A 339 7.62 22.95 18.14
CA ARG A 339 7.60 22.58 16.71
C ARG A 339 7.38 23.83 15.85
N ASN A 340 8.21 24.01 14.82
CA ASN A 340 7.90 24.94 13.73
C ASN A 340 6.78 24.30 12.87
N PRO A 341 5.53 24.77 12.92
CA PRO A 341 4.44 24.15 12.16
C PRO A 341 4.50 24.52 10.67
N THR A 342 5.38 25.47 10.34
CA THR A 342 5.54 26.13 9.05
C THR A 342 6.91 25.85 8.43
N LEU A 343 7.56 24.74 8.76
CA LEU A 343 8.75 24.31 8.03
C LEU A 343 8.80 22.79 7.84
N ARG A 344 9.18 22.38 6.62
CA ARG A 344 9.38 21.00 6.18
C ARG A 344 10.69 20.90 5.42
N ILE A 345 11.30 19.72 5.37
CA ILE A 345 12.60 19.54 4.72
C ILE A 345 12.63 18.32 3.81
N ALA A 346 13.34 18.46 2.69
CA ALA A 346 13.93 17.36 1.94
C ALA A 346 15.37 17.74 1.58
N ALA A 347 16.35 17.18 2.28
CA ALA A 347 17.75 17.53 2.13
C ALA A 347 18.66 16.29 2.06
N ARG A 348 19.72 16.41 1.28
CA ARG A 348 20.70 15.36 0.95
C ARG A 348 22.10 15.88 1.16
N LEU A 349 22.91 15.08 1.84
CA LEU A 349 24.37 15.17 1.88
C LEU A 349 24.91 13.95 1.11
N GLN A 350 25.75 14.17 0.10
CA GLN A 350 26.25 13.12 -0.79
C GLN A 350 27.74 13.29 -1.10
N TRP A 351 28.46 12.17 -1.13
CA TRP A 351 29.82 12.07 -1.62
C TRP A 351 29.84 12.01 -3.15
N ASP A 352 30.66 12.82 -3.81
CA ASP A 352 30.66 12.97 -5.27
C ASP A 352 31.79 12.21 -6.00
N ARG A 353 31.68 12.08 -7.34
CA ARG A 353 32.53 11.15 -8.12
C ARG A 353 33.97 11.64 -8.25
N GLU A 354 34.18 12.93 -8.00
CA GLU A 354 35.48 13.60 -7.95
C GLU A 354 36.01 13.71 -6.51
N GLY A 355 35.32 13.13 -5.52
CA GLY A 355 35.71 13.11 -4.11
C GLY A 355 35.29 14.34 -3.29
N ALA A 356 34.43 15.20 -3.85
CA ALA A 356 33.89 16.36 -3.17
C ALA A 356 32.65 16.02 -2.35
N LEU A 357 32.39 16.82 -1.31
CA LEU A 357 31.16 16.72 -0.53
C LEU A 357 30.10 17.66 -1.13
N THR A 358 28.92 17.14 -1.40
CA THR A 358 27.80 17.87 -1.99
C THR A 358 26.60 17.91 -1.06
N VAL A 359 26.04 19.11 -0.88
CA VAL A 359 24.74 19.33 -0.24
C VAL A 359 23.75 19.72 -1.33
N ALA A 360 22.60 19.05 -1.36
CA ALA A 360 21.49 19.35 -2.24
C ALA A 360 20.17 19.21 -1.47
N GLY A 361 19.30 20.21 -1.49
CA GLY A 361 18.05 20.13 -0.75
C GLY A 361 17.18 21.37 -0.83
N HIS A 362 15.96 21.22 -0.32
CA HIS A 362 14.98 22.28 -0.18
C HIS A 362 14.47 22.28 1.26
N ALA A 363 14.62 23.43 1.92
CA ALA A 363 13.84 23.79 3.10
C ALA A 363 12.57 24.49 2.61
N PHE A 364 11.40 24.07 3.07
CA PHE A 364 10.09 24.54 2.61
C PHE A 364 9.34 25.24 3.75
N GLU A 365 8.77 26.41 3.46
CA GLU A 365 7.88 27.15 4.36
C GLU A 365 6.49 27.31 3.70
N PRO A 366 5.37 26.93 4.33
CA PRO A 366 4.03 27.32 3.86
C PRO A 366 3.93 28.84 3.74
N VAL A 367 3.47 29.32 2.58
CA VAL A 367 3.17 30.73 2.36
C VAL A 367 2.09 31.15 3.35
N PRO A 368 2.34 32.11 4.26
CA PRO A 368 1.29 32.63 5.12
C PRO A 368 0.25 33.29 4.22
N LYS A 369 -1.01 32.83 4.28
CA LYS A 369 -2.12 33.52 3.61
C LYS A 369 -2.16 34.96 4.14
N PRO A 370 -2.17 36.00 3.29
CA PRO A 370 -2.32 37.37 3.76
C PRO A 370 -3.66 37.47 4.50
N THR A 371 -3.61 37.81 5.78
CA THR A 371 -4.77 37.73 6.68
C THR A 371 -5.87 38.71 6.25
N PRO A 372 -7.05 38.24 5.81
CA PRO A 372 -8.25 39.08 5.81
C PRO A 372 -8.75 39.14 7.25
N GLY A 373 -9.20 40.32 7.69
CA GLY A 373 -9.76 40.47 9.03
C GLY A 373 -11.00 39.59 9.23
N ILE A 374 -11.14 39.07 10.47
CA ILE A 374 -12.29 38.38 11.08
C ILE A 374 -13.58 38.46 10.24
N GLY A 375 -13.86 37.43 9.43
CA GLY A 375 -15.11 37.29 8.67
C GLY A 375 -14.98 36.41 7.42
N SER A 376 -15.66 35.26 7.44
CA SER A 376 -15.83 34.24 6.37
C SER A 376 -14.74 34.06 5.30
N LEU A 377 -14.16 32.85 5.26
CA LEU A 377 -13.82 32.17 4.00
C LEU A 377 -14.03 30.65 4.11
N LEU A 378 -15.16 30.28 4.72
CA LEU A 378 -15.73 28.92 4.74
C LEU A 378 -16.72 28.68 3.58
N ASP A 379 -16.94 29.68 2.72
CA ASP A 379 -18.10 29.75 1.80
C ASP A 379 -17.81 29.61 0.29
N VAL A 380 -16.58 29.32 -0.16
CA VAL A 380 -16.25 29.28 -1.61
C VAL A 380 -15.84 27.88 -2.12
N ALA A 381 -15.71 26.88 -1.25
CA ALA A 381 -15.65 25.47 -1.66
C ALA A 381 -17.04 24.87 -1.97
N GLY A 382 -18.12 25.67 -1.88
CA GLY A 382 -19.51 25.23 -2.07
C GLY A 382 -20.08 25.39 -3.48
N THR A 383 -19.35 25.98 -4.44
CA THR A 383 -19.95 26.52 -5.68
C THR A 383 -19.22 26.16 -6.98
N ALA A 384 -18.58 24.99 -7.03
CA ALA A 384 -18.00 24.42 -8.27
C ALA A 384 -18.41 22.95 -8.54
N LEU A 385 -19.38 22.41 -7.79
CA LEU A 385 -19.97 21.08 -8.00
C LEU A 385 -21.48 21.18 -8.29
N ARG A 386 -21.85 22.03 -9.27
CA ARG A 386 -23.22 22.15 -9.81
C ARG A 386 -23.23 22.39 -11.34
N SER A 387 -22.52 21.55 -12.07
CA SER A 387 -22.74 21.34 -13.52
C SER A 387 -22.42 19.88 -13.83
N GLY A 388 -23.42 19.12 -14.26
CA GLY A 388 -23.32 17.66 -14.35
C GLY A 388 -22.48 17.16 -15.53
N GLY A 389 -22.07 15.89 -15.45
CA GLY A 389 -21.50 15.13 -16.56
C GLY A 389 -19.97 15.00 -16.56
N ASN A 390 -19.45 14.05 -15.77
CA ASN A 390 -18.81 12.82 -16.30
C ASN A 390 -17.89 12.13 -15.28
N LEU A 391 -18.04 10.79 -15.24
CA LEU A 391 -17.13 9.75 -14.77
C LEU A 391 -15.72 10.20 -14.32
N VAL A 392 -15.43 10.07 -13.02
CA VAL A 392 -14.05 10.02 -12.50
C VAL A 392 -13.62 8.55 -12.44
N ASP A 393 -12.72 8.15 -13.35
CA ASP A 393 -12.15 6.80 -13.39
C ASP A 393 -10.89 6.73 -12.51
N LEU A 394 -10.98 6.06 -11.36
CA LEU A 394 -9.90 5.94 -10.36
C LEU A 394 -8.93 4.77 -10.66
N ALA A 395 -8.92 4.24 -11.88
CA ALA A 395 -8.00 3.19 -12.29
C ALA A 395 -6.58 3.72 -12.62
N PRO A 396 -5.51 3.01 -12.23
CA PRO A 396 -4.20 3.20 -12.87
C PRO A 396 -4.32 2.80 -14.35
N ARG A 397 -4.03 3.74 -15.25
CA ARG A 397 -4.15 3.54 -16.71
C ARG A 397 -3.47 2.25 -17.18
N ALA A 398 -4.17 1.49 -18.03
CA ALA A 398 -3.70 0.21 -18.53
C ALA A 398 -2.34 0.30 -19.25
N ARG A 399 -1.42 -0.61 -18.92
CA ARG A 399 -0.13 -0.76 -19.63
C ARG A 399 -0.36 -1.38 -21.03
N PRO A 400 0.50 -1.11 -22.03
CA PRO A 400 0.44 -1.82 -23.30
C PRO A 400 0.74 -3.31 -23.12
N ALA A 401 -0.12 -4.17 -23.66
CA ALA A 401 -0.06 -5.60 -23.42
C ALA A 401 1.24 -6.25 -23.96
N SER A 402 2.11 -6.71 -23.05
CA SER A 402 3.14 -7.69 -23.43
C SER A 402 2.45 -9.01 -23.78
N ARG A 403 2.77 -9.62 -24.93
CA ARG A 403 2.10 -10.84 -25.43
C ARG A 403 2.26 -12.01 -24.46
N SER A 404 1.22 -12.22 -23.65
CA SER A 404 1.10 -13.27 -22.66
C SER A 404 0.46 -14.54 -23.23
N GLY A 405 0.44 -15.61 -22.43
CA GLY A 405 -0.15 -16.89 -22.84
C GLY A 405 -1.66 -16.75 -23.04
N ARG A 406 -2.16 -17.16 -24.22
CA ARG A 406 -3.57 -16.99 -24.61
C ARG A 406 -4.52 -17.90 -23.82
N ILE A 407 -5.34 -17.29 -22.98
CA ILE A 407 -6.71 -17.75 -22.75
C ILE A 407 -7.51 -17.31 -24.01
N PRO A 408 -8.23 -18.20 -24.73
CA PRO A 408 -9.05 -17.82 -25.87
C PRO A 408 -10.11 -16.77 -25.49
N ASP A 409 -10.39 -15.83 -26.39
CA ASP A 409 -11.32 -14.71 -26.22
C ASP A 409 -11.05 -13.76 -25.04
N PHE A 410 -9.97 -13.96 -24.28
CA PHE A 410 -9.61 -13.16 -23.13
C PHE A 410 -8.86 -11.89 -23.55
N LYS A 411 -9.41 -10.75 -23.15
CA LYS A 411 -8.99 -9.40 -23.46
C LYS A 411 -7.94 -8.88 -22.48
N GLY A 412 -7.93 -9.37 -21.24
CA GLY A 412 -7.04 -8.93 -20.16
C GLY A 412 -5.61 -9.50 -20.19
N GLU A 413 -4.78 -9.09 -19.22
CA GLU A 413 -3.42 -9.60 -19.09
C GLU A 413 -3.39 -10.99 -18.42
N VAL A 414 -2.45 -11.85 -18.85
CA VAL A 414 -2.23 -13.18 -18.28
C VAL A 414 -0.76 -13.33 -17.90
N TYR A 415 -0.46 -13.98 -16.79
CA TYR A 415 0.89 -14.30 -16.35
C TYR A 415 0.99 -15.78 -16.01
N GLN A 416 1.79 -16.51 -16.76
CA GLN A 416 2.02 -17.93 -16.57
C GLN A 416 3.39 -18.19 -15.94
N LYS A 417 3.52 -19.30 -15.20
CA LYS A 417 4.79 -19.68 -14.57
C LYS A 417 5.92 -19.77 -15.60
N GLY A 418 6.99 -19.02 -15.37
CA GLY A 418 8.14 -18.91 -16.29
C GLY A 418 8.15 -17.63 -17.14
N GLN A 419 7.04 -16.88 -17.21
CA GLN A 419 7.02 -15.58 -17.87
C GLN A 419 7.59 -14.48 -16.95
N PRO A 420 8.26 -13.45 -17.50
CA PRO A 420 8.63 -12.25 -16.75
C PRO A 420 7.43 -11.65 -16.01
N GLY A 421 7.66 -11.10 -14.82
CA GLY A 421 6.60 -10.54 -13.98
C GLY A 421 5.74 -11.55 -13.22
N TYR A 422 5.62 -12.82 -13.65
CA TYR A 422 4.72 -13.81 -13.01
C TYR A 422 4.84 -13.88 -11.49
N ARG A 423 6.07 -13.89 -10.94
CA ARG A 423 6.28 -13.93 -9.46
C ARG A 423 5.69 -12.71 -8.75
N LYS A 424 5.69 -11.53 -9.37
CA LYS A 424 5.08 -10.30 -8.84
C LYS A 424 3.57 -10.44 -8.80
N HIS A 425 2.96 -10.91 -9.89
CA HIS A 425 1.50 -11.06 -9.99
C HIS A 425 0.95 -12.26 -9.20
N ALA A 426 1.76 -13.30 -8.96
CA ALA A 426 1.42 -14.42 -8.07
C ALA A 426 1.58 -14.10 -6.57
N LYS A 427 2.35 -13.07 -6.21
CA LYS A 427 2.54 -12.66 -4.81
C LYS A 427 1.21 -12.20 -4.18
N ALA A 428 0.95 -12.67 -2.97
CA ALA A 428 -0.18 -12.32 -2.12
C ALA A 428 0.30 -12.21 -0.65
N TYR A 429 -0.58 -11.81 0.27
CA TYR A 429 -0.22 -11.65 1.70
C TYR A 429 0.40 -12.94 2.29
N ALA A 430 -0.16 -14.09 1.92
CA ALA A 430 0.25 -15.40 2.42
C ALA A 430 1.54 -15.97 1.79
N THR A 431 2.08 -15.39 0.70
CA THR A 431 3.21 -15.96 -0.05
C THR A 431 4.47 -16.15 0.79
N SER A 432 4.68 -15.35 1.86
CA SER A 432 5.83 -15.53 2.76
C SER A 432 5.71 -16.70 3.74
N SER A 433 4.57 -17.40 3.83
CA SER A 433 4.23 -18.27 4.98
C SER A 433 3.75 -19.67 4.61
N TYR A 434 3.44 -19.89 3.34
CA TYR A 434 2.97 -21.15 2.77
C TYR A 434 3.96 -21.66 1.72
N SER A 435 3.84 -22.93 1.35
CA SER A 435 4.78 -23.56 0.43
C SER A 435 4.61 -23.03 -1.00
N ALA A 436 5.64 -23.19 -1.82
CA ALA A 436 5.54 -22.89 -3.25
C ALA A 436 4.45 -23.73 -3.94
N ALA A 437 4.10 -24.91 -3.45
CA ALA A 437 3.02 -25.74 -4.01
C ALA A 437 1.63 -25.08 -3.83
N GLU A 438 1.43 -24.37 -2.72
CA GLU A 438 0.18 -23.68 -2.35
C GLU A 438 0.09 -22.23 -2.88
N THR A 439 1.21 -21.68 -3.36
CA THR A 439 1.35 -20.25 -3.71
C THR A 439 1.92 -19.99 -5.11
N THR A 440 2.06 -21.04 -5.93
CA THR A 440 2.46 -20.94 -7.34
C THR A 440 1.28 -21.34 -8.22
N PRO A 441 0.37 -20.41 -8.55
CA PRO A 441 -0.79 -20.69 -9.41
C PRO A 441 -0.38 -21.17 -10.81
N PHE A 442 -1.23 -21.94 -11.49
CA PHE A 442 -1.05 -22.31 -12.89
C PHE A 442 -0.84 -21.07 -13.77
N LEU A 443 -1.69 -20.07 -13.57
CA LEU A 443 -1.56 -18.71 -14.11
C LEU A 443 -2.30 -17.70 -13.23
N VAL A 444 -2.00 -16.42 -13.41
CA VAL A 444 -2.77 -15.29 -12.91
C VAL A 444 -3.31 -14.52 -14.12
N ALA A 445 -4.62 -14.33 -14.22
CA ALA A 445 -5.25 -13.55 -15.27
C ALA A 445 -6.00 -12.34 -14.68
N TYR A 446 -6.02 -11.23 -15.39
CA TYR A 446 -6.61 -9.96 -14.97
C TYR A 446 -7.83 -9.65 -15.86
N PRO A 447 -9.02 -10.21 -15.56
CA PRO A 447 -10.22 -9.97 -16.36
C PRO A 447 -10.59 -8.48 -16.34
N ARG A 448 -10.92 -7.94 -17.52
CA ARG A 448 -11.35 -6.55 -17.69
C ARG A 448 -12.86 -6.37 -17.63
N ASP A 449 -13.61 -7.41 -17.96
CA ASP A 449 -15.07 -7.41 -18.02
C ASP A 449 -15.66 -8.82 -17.76
N ILE A 450 -16.99 -8.94 -17.84
CA ILE A 450 -17.71 -10.21 -17.60
C ILE A 450 -17.37 -11.27 -18.64
N ASP A 451 -17.05 -10.90 -19.89
CA ASP A 451 -16.73 -11.85 -20.94
C ASP A 451 -15.33 -12.44 -20.75
N ASP A 452 -14.39 -11.67 -20.20
CA ASP A 452 -13.11 -12.18 -19.73
C ASP A 452 -13.28 -13.23 -18.63
N ILE A 453 -14.18 -12.99 -17.66
CA ILE A 453 -14.49 -13.98 -16.62
C ILE A 453 -15.04 -15.27 -17.26
N ARG A 454 -16.00 -15.15 -18.19
CA ARG A 454 -16.57 -16.29 -18.93
C ARG A 454 -15.50 -17.03 -19.75
N ALA A 455 -14.62 -16.32 -20.43
CA ALA A 455 -13.52 -16.89 -21.22
C ALA A 455 -12.54 -17.68 -20.33
N ALA A 456 -12.18 -17.11 -19.17
CA ALA A 456 -11.33 -17.78 -18.20
C ALA A 456 -12.00 -19.02 -17.57
N LEU A 457 -13.31 -18.99 -17.30
CA LEU A 457 -14.07 -20.14 -16.81
C LEU A 457 -14.13 -21.29 -17.84
N ARG A 458 -14.42 -20.98 -19.12
CA ARG A 458 -14.37 -21.96 -20.23
C ARG A 458 -12.98 -22.61 -20.31
N PHE A 459 -11.93 -21.80 -20.33
CA PHE A 459 -10.55 -22.29 -20.40
C PHE A 459 -10.14 -23.10 -19.16
N ALA A 460 -10.58 -22.71 -17.95
CA ALA A 460 -10.32 -23.47 -16.74
C ALA A 460 -10.95 -24.87 -16.81
N LYS A 461 -12.20 -24.97 -17.32
CA LYS A 461 -12.88 -26.25 -17.58
C LYS A 461 -12.12 -27.08 -18.62
N GLU A 462 -11.73 -26.50 -19.75
CA GLU A 462 -10.93 -27.17 -20.79
C GLU A 462 -9.56 -27.68 -20.28
N LYS A 463 -8.93 -26.99 -19.34
CA LYS A 463 -7.64 -27.37 -18.76
C LYS A 463 -7.75 -28.21 -17.48
N GLY A 464 -8.96 -28.55 -17.04
CA GLY A 464 -9.20 -29.27 -15.79
C GLY A 464 -8.65 -28.53 -14.55
N LYS A 465 -8.63 -27.20 -14.57
CA LYS A 465 -8.11 -26.37 -13.48
C LYS A 465 -9.22 -25.79 -12.61
N TRP A 466 -8.88 -25.57 -11.35
CA TRP A 466 -9.72 -24.81 -10.42
C TRP A 466 -9.57 -23.31 -10.65
N VAL A 467 -10.54 -22.52 -10.20
CA VAL A 467 -10.57 -21.06 -10.32
C VAL A 467 -10.71 -20.44 -8.94
N VAL A 468 -9.86 -19.46 -8.67
CA VAL A 468 -9.91 -18.62 -7.47
C VAL A 468 -9.99 -17.16 -7.90
N ALA A 469 -11.09 -16.49 -7.56
CA ALA A 469 -11.17 -15.04 -7.65
C ALA A 469 -10.37 -14.40 -6.52
N ARG A 470 -9.48 -13.47 -6.86
CA ARG A 470 -8.61 -12.77 -5.93
C ARG A 470 -8.88 -11.28 -6.01
N SER A 471 -9.45 -10.74 -4.94
CA SER A 471 -9.51 -9.30 -4.68
C SER A 471 -8.17 -8.85 -4.07
N GLY A 472 -8.13 -8.37 -2.82
CA GLY A 472 -6.90 -7.89 -2.17
C GLY A 472 -5.84 -8.95 -1.81
N GLY A 473 -6.04 -10.23 -2.13
CA GLY A 473 -5.05 -11.31 -1.87
C GLY A 473 -4.72 -11.55 -0.39
N HIS A 474 -5.65 -11.22 0.51
CA HIS A 474 -5.40 -11.11 1.96
C HIS A 474 -5.86 -12.32 2.79
N GLN A 475 -6.23 -13.44 2.15
CA GLN A 475 -6.68 -14.65 2.87
C GLN A 475 -5.47 -15.34 3.53
N TYR A 476 -5.49 -15.47 4.86
CA TYR A 476 -4.29 -15.80 5.62
C TYR A 476 -3.82 -17.26 5.49
N SER A 477 -4.63 -18.14 4.90
CA SER A 477 -4.36 -19.56 4.64
C SER A 477 -4.02 -19.86 3.18
N ALA A 478 -3.59 -18.84 2.42
CA ALA A 478 -3.22 -18.90 1.00
C ALA A 478 -4.34 -19.34 0.02
N LYS A 479 -5.60 -19.43 0.45
CA LYS A 479 -6.70 -19.89 -0.43
C LYS A 479 -7.00 -18.91 -1.57
N SER A 480 -6.68 -17.63 -1.39
CA SER A 480 -6.72 -16.61 -2.46
C SER A 480 -5.46 -16.54 -3.35
N THR A 481 -4.46 -17.41 -3.16
CA THR A 481 -3.16 -17.33 -3.84
C THR A 481 -3.04 -18.33 -5.00
N GLY A 482 -3.74 -19.47 -4.93
CA GLY A 482 -3.75 -20.52 -5.93
C GLY A 482 -2.50 -21.41 -5.93
N GLY A 483 -2.72 -22.72 -6.00
CA GLY A 483 -1.65 -23.72 -6.18
C GLY A 483 -1.44 -24.09 -7.64
N LYS A 484 -0.51 -25.01 -7.91
CA LYS A 484 -0.12 -25.44 -9.28
C LYS A 484 -1.27 -25.86 -10.22
N ASP A 485 -2.42 -26.21 -9.66
CA ASP A 485 -3.62 -26.67 -10.37
C ASP A 485 -4.78 -25.63 -10.34
N THR A 486 -4.49 -24.40 -9.90
CA THR A 486 -5.44 -23.29 -9.77
C THR A 486 -5.10 -22.14 -10.72
N MET A 487 -6.08 -21.64 -11.45
CA MET A 487 -6.07 -20.34 -12.12
C MET A 487 -6.52 -19.25 -11.13
N VAL A 488 -5.74 -18.18 -10.99
CA VAL A 488 -6.15 -17.01 -10.21
C VAL A 488 -6.70 -15.95 -11.15
N LEU A 489 -7.92 -15.47 -10.86
CA LEU A 489 -8.50 -14.31 -11.54
C LEU A 489 -8.37 -13.11 -10.61
N SER A 490 -7.44 -12.21 -10.92
CA SER A 490 -7.20 -11.00 -10.14
C SER A 490 -8.25 -9.96 -10.52
N MET A 491 -9.16 -9.67 -9.60
CA MET A 491 -10.34 -8.84 -9.82
C MET A 491 -10.02 -7.32 -9.83
N ASP A 492 -8.75 -6.94 -9.98
CA ASP A 492 -8.22 -5.59 -9.81
C ASP A 492 -8.93 -4.52 -10.67
N ALA A 493 -9.44 -4.89 -11.85
CA ALA A 493 -10.24 -4.00 -12.71
C ALA A 493 -11.67 -3.75 -12.18
N PHE A 494 -12.17 -4.59 -11.28
CA PHE A 494 -13.46 -4.48 -10.63
C PHE A 494 -13.29 -3.78 -9.26
N ASN A 495 -12.80 -2.54 -9.29
CA ASN A 495 -12.47 -1.73 -8.12
C ASN A 495 -13.25 -0.40 -8.02
N ARG A 496 -14.13 -0.11 -8.99
CA ARG A 496 -14.97 1.10 -9.00
C ARG A 496 -15.77 1.23 -7.71
N LEU A 497 -15.93 2.47 -7.24
CA LEU A 497 -16.79 2.85 -6.13
C LEU A 497 -17.70 3.99 -6.62
N ASP A 498 -18.99 3.90 -6.33
CA ASP A 498 -20.01 4.85 -6.76
C ASP A 498 -20.99 5.09 -5.59
N ILE A 499 -21.23 6.35 -5.24
CA ILE A 499 -21.99 6.75 -4.04
C ILE A 499 -23.23 7.54 -4.48
N ASP A 500 -24.41 7.01 -4.18
CA ASP A 500 -25.70 7.68 -4.34
C ASP A 500 -26.43 7.75 -2.99
N GLY A 501 -26.27 8.88 -2.29
CA GLY A 501 -26.86 9.11 -0.98
C GLY A 501 -26.31 8.16 0.09
N ASN A 502 -27.10 7.17 0.50
CA ASN A 502 -26.70 6.09 1.41
C ASN A 502 -26.63 4.71 0.74
N ILE A 503 -26.68 4.67 -0.60
CA ILE A 503 -26.47 3.46 -1.38
C ILE A 503 -25.11 3.57 -2.08
N VAL A 504 -24.28 2.54 -1.91
CA VAL A 504 -22.94 2.49 -2.50
C VAL A 504 -22.82 1.25 -3.38
N ASN A 505 -22.48 1.46 -4.66
CA ASN A 505 -22.07 0.37 -5.54
C ASN A 505 -20.54 0.28 -5.52
N VAL A 506 -20.00 -0.90 -5.24
CA VAL A 506 -18.55 -1.08 -5.07
C VAL A 506 -18.05 -2.43 -5.59
N GLY A 507 -17.03 -2.36 -6.43
CA GLY A 507 -16.36 -3.52 -6.99
C GLY A 507 -15.55 -4.30 -5.92
N PRO A 508 -15.48 -5.63 -6.03
CA PRO A 508 -14.83 -6.52 -5.05
C PRO A 508 -13.36 -6.19 -4.75
N ALA A 509 -12.63 -5.55 -5.68
CA ALA A 509 -11.22 -5.19 -5.50
C ALA A 509 -10.99 -3.81 -4.85
N ALA A 510 -12.05 -3.04 -4.59
CA ALA A 510 -11.94 -1.80 -3.83
C ALA A 510 -11.36 -2.08 -2.43
N ARG A 511 -10.28 -1.38 -2.09
CA ARG A 511 -9.54 -1.56 -0.82
C ARG A 511 -10.17 -0.77 0.31
N LEU A 512 -10.12 -1.29 1.53
CA LEU A 512 -10.70 -0.64 2.70
C LEU A 512 -10.11 0.76 2.94
N THR A 513 -8.83 0.99 2.63
CA THR A 513 -8.24 2.33 2.70
C THR A 513 -8.89 3.35 1.76
N ASN A 514 -9.28 2.94 0.55
CA ASN A 514 -9.95 3.82 -0.41
C ASN A 514 -11.42 4.02 0.01
N ILE A 515 -12.11 2.91 0.34
CA ILE A 515 -13.52 2.93 0.78
C ILE A 515 -13.69 3.89 1.95
N ALA A 516 -12.85 3.79 2.99
CA ALA A 516 -12.98 4.66 4.17
C ALA A 516 -12.70 6.14 3.87
N GLN A 517 -11.83 6.46 2.90
CA GLN A 517 -11.55 7.84 2.48
C GLN A 517 -12.73 8.47 1.71
N GLU A 518 -13.33 7.72 0.78
CA GLU A 518 -14.53 8.17 0.06
C GLU A 518 -15.73 8.28 1.01
N PHE A 519 -15.89 7.31 1.90
CA PHE A 519 -16.98 7.26 2.89
C PHE A 519 -16.92 8.43 3.87
N LYS A 520 -15.73 8.76 4.39
CA LYS A 520 -15.46 9.97 5.15
C LYS A 520 -15.86 11.24 4.40
N SER A 521 -15.47 11.34 3.13
CA SER A 521 -15.74 12.50 2.28
C SER A 521 -17.24 12.68 1.99
N ALA A 522 -18.01 11.60 2.01
CA ALA A 522 -19.46 11.57 1.80
C ALA A 522 -20.30 11.61 3.10
N GLY A 523 -19.67 11.58 4.28
CA GLY A 523 -20.37 11.56 5.59
C GLY A 523 -21.16 10.27 5.85
N ILE A 524 -20.65 9.13 5.35
CA ILE A 524 -21.27 7.80 5.46
C ILE A 524 -20.25 6.75 5.91
N THR A 525 -20.70 5.59 6.37
CA THR A 525 -19.82 4.44 6.59
C THR A 525 -20.54 3.09 6.58
N ILE A 526 -19.77 2.00 6.62
CA ILE A 526 -20.22 0.65 7.00
C ILE A 526 -19.26 0.10 8.07
N PRO A 527 -19.67 -0.89 8.87
CA PRO A 527 -18.75 -1.72 9.63
C PRO A 527 -17.74 -2.39 8.68
N HIS A 528 -16.46 -2.12 8.86
CA HIS A 528 -15.38 -2.70 8.07
C HIS A 528 -14.12 -2.92 8.92
N GLY A 529 -13.20 -3.74 8.43
CA GLY A 529 -11.93 -4.06 9.06
C GLY A 529 -10.86 -2.96 8.93
N GLU A 530 -9.76 -3.16 9.62
CA GLU A 530 -8.69 -2.17 9.80
C GLU A 530 -7.50 -2.29 8.83
N CYS A 531 -7.27 -3.45 8.22
CA CYS A 531 -6.10 -3.66 7.36
C CYS A 531 -6.27 -2.91 6.02
N PRO A 532 -5.35 -2.00 5.63
CA PRO A 532 -5.58 -1.06 4.53
C PRO A 532 -5.70 -1.72 3.16
N LEU A 533 -5.02 -2.86 2.95
CA LEU A 533 -4.98 -3.57 1.67
C LEU A 533 -5.99 -4.73 1.58
N VAL A 534 -6.78 -4.98 2.62
CA VAL A 534 -7.98 -5.83 2.48
C VAL A 534 -8.90 -5.17 1.46
N ALA A 535 -9.55 -5.99 0.63
CA ALA A 535 -10.54 -5.52 -0.33
C ALA A 535 -11.92 -6.08 0.01
N ILE A 536 -12.96 -5.31 -0.30
CA ILE A 536 -14.33 -5.57 0.14
C ILE A 536 -14.86 -6.94 -0.30
N GLY A 537 -14.40 -7.45 -1.44
CA GLY A 537 -14.89 -8.70 -2.04
C GLY A 537 -14.79 -9.93 -1.13
N GLY A 538 -13.59 -10.23 -0.61
CA GLY A 538 -13.44 -11.32 0.36
C GLY A 538 -13.88 -10.95 1.77
N HIS A 539 -13.82 -9.66 2.10
CA HIS A 539 -14.19 -9.14 3.42
C HIS A 539 -15.68 -9.32 3.70
N ALA A 540 -16.54 -8.86 2.78
CA ALA A 540 -18.00 -9.02 2.89
C ALA A 540 -18.43 -10.49 2.90
N GLN A 541 -17.92 -11.33 1.97
CA GLN A 541 -18.28 -12.77 1.93
C GLN A 541 -17.92 -13.55 3.22
N THR A 542 -16.93 -13.09 4.00
CA THR A 542 -16.48 -13.77 5.23
C THR A 542 -16.92 -13.09 6.52
N GLY A 543 -17.85 -12.14 6.42
CA GLY A 543 -18.43 -11.40 7.54
C GLY A 543 -18.21 -9.90 7.35
N GLY A 544 -16.93 -9.51 7.45
CA GLY A 544 -16.53 -8.11 7.45
C GLY A 544 -16.54 -7.54 8.86
N TYR A 545 -15.64 -8.06 9.69
CA TYR A 545 -15.54 -7.75 11.11
C TYR A 545 -14.73 -6.46 11.35
N GLY A 546 -15.14 -5.64 12.33
CA GLY A 546 -14.45 -4.41 12.70
C GLY A 546 -15.07 -3.65 13.87
N HIS A 547 -14.61 -2.42 14.10
CA HIS A 547 -14.94 -1.55 15.25
C HIS A 547 -16.40 -1.11 15.40
N LEU A 548 -17.29 -1.48 14.48
CA LEU A 548 -18.71 -1.12 14.50
C LEU A 548 -19.65 -2.36 14.54
N ALA A 549 -19.07 -3.56 14.71
CA ALA A 549 -19.77 -4.83 14.57
C ALA A 549 -20.86 -5.08 15.63
N ARG A 550 -20.71 -4.56 16.85
CA ARG A 550 -21.71 -4.71 17.92
C ARG A 550 -22.82 -3.69 17.81
N SER A 551 -22.50 -2.47 17.38
CA SER A 551 -23.51 -1.41 17.18
C SER A 551 -24.41 -1.67 15.98
N PHE A 552 -23.82 -2.05 14.83
CA PHE A 552 -24.53 -2.02 13.54
C PHE A 552 -24.55 -3.36 12.77
N GLY A 553 -23.68 -4.31 13.11
CA GLY A 553 -23.60 -5.61 12.42
C GLY A 553 -22.30 -5.76 11.64
N LEU A 554 -22.12 -6.89 10.97
CA LEU A 554 -20.95 -7.15 10.12
C LEU A 554 -21.12 -6.42 8.77
N ALA A 555 -20.05 -6.21 8.00
CA ALA A 555 -20.14 -5.57 6.68
C ALA A 555 -21.20 -6.23 5.77
N MET A 556 -21.32 -7.57 5.80
CA MET A 556 -22.34 -8.30 5.05
C MET A 556 -23.79 -7.94 5.41
N ASP A 557 -24.04 -7.52 6.66
CA ASP A 557 -25.38 -7.11 7.12
C ASP A 557 -25.83 -5.81 6.45
N HIS A 558 -24.93 -5.11 5.75
CA HIS A 558 -25.18 -3.91 4.95
C HIS A 558 -25.29 -4.19 3.45
N VAL A 559 -25.00 -5.40 2.96
CA VAL A 559 -25.16 -5.75 1.53
C VAL A 559 -26.64 -5.89 1.21
N VAL A 560 -27.18 -5.08 0.29
CA VAL A 560 -28.58 -5.13 -0.16
C VAL A 560 -28.74 -5.80 -1.52
N ALA A 561 -27.68 -5.80 -2.34
CA ALA A 561 -27.59 -6.58 -3.57
C ALA A 561 -26.13 -6.89 -3.92
N PHE A 562 -25.89 -7.85 -4.80
CA PHE A 562 -24.59 -8.03 -5.46
C PHE A 562 -24.75 -8.71 -6.82
N GLU A 563 -23.74 -8.52 -7.67
CA GLU A 563 -23.68 -9.06 -9.03
C GLU A 563 -22.57 -10.11 -9.12
N MET A 564 -22.82 -11.25 -9.76
CA MET A 564 -21.87 -12.36 -9.80
C MET A 564 -21.93 -13.17 -11.09
N VAL A 565 -20.84 -13.90 -11.38
CA VAL A 565 -20.74 -14.89 -12.46
C VAL A 565 -20.64 -16.30 -11.89
N LEU A 566 -21.51 -17.21 -12.33
CA LEU A 566 -21.51 -18.63 -11.95
C LEU A 566 -20.52 -19.45 -12.79
N ALA A 567 -20.30 -20.72 -12.44
CA ALA A 567 -19.31 -21.59 -13.09
C ALA A 567 -19.64 -21.86 -14.57
N ASP A 568 -20.92 -21.86 -14.92
CA ASP A 568 -21.43 -21.97 -16.30
C ASP A 568 -21.36 -20.66 -17.11
N GLY A 569 -20.93 -19.55 -16.49
CA GLY A 569 -20.83 -18.23 -17.12
C GLY A 569 -22.11 -17.39 -17.11
N ARG A 570 -23.21 -17.86 -16.49
CA ARG A 570 -24.38 -17.01 -16.21
C ARG A 570 -23.97 -15.84 -15.32
N PHE A 571 -24.46 -14.65 -15.66
CA PHE A 571 -24.36 -13.46 -14.83
C PHE A 571 -25.68 -13.28 -14.10
N LEU A 572 -25.63 -13.12 -12.77
CA LEU A 572 -26.80 -12.92 -11.92
C LEU A 572 -26.65 -11.61 -11.15
N LYS A 573 -27.78 -10.95 -10.90
CA LYS A 573 -27.91 -9.86 -9.94
C LYS A 573 -28.84 -10.32 -8.83
N LEU A 574 -28.28 -10.50 -7.64
CA LEU A 574 -28.99 -11.04 -6.48
C LEU A 574 -29.33 -9.90 -5.52
N THR A 575 -30.59 -9.84 -5.11
CA THR A 575 -31.08 -8.90 -4.09
C THR A 575 -31.27 -9.61 -2.77
N ARG A 576 -31.16 -8.86 -1.66
CA ARG A 576 -31.42 -9.38 -0.31
C ARG A 576 -32.85 -9.93 -0.20
N PRO A 577 -33.06 -11.13 0.35
CA PRO A 577 -34.39 -11.67 0.63
C PRO A 577 -35.03 -11.02 1.87
N ASP A 578 -36.33 -11.23 2.04
CA ASP A 578 -37.10 -10.70 3.16
C ASP A 578 -36.79 -11.40 4.51
N GLN A 579 -37.29 -10.83 5.61
CA GLN A 579 -36.95 -11.24 6.98
C GLN A 579 -37.60 -12.56 7.46
N ASP A 580 -38.49 -13.14 6.66
CA ASP A 580 -39.09 -14.47 6.81
C ASP A 580 -38.37 -15.56 5.99
N PHE A 581 -37.28 -15.20 5.28
CA PHE A 581 -36.40 -16.11 4.55
C PHE A 581 -36.06 -17.40 5.32
N ASP A 582 -36.26 -18.53 4.64
CA ASP A 582 -35.86 -19.88 5.05
C ASP A 582 -34.99 -20.51 3.95
N PRO A 583 -33.70 -20.79 4.20
CA PRO A 583 -32.80 -21.36 3.19
C PRO A 583 -33.19 -22.77 2.74
N ALA A 584 -34.09 -23.49 3.43
CA ALA A 584 -34.60 -24.75 2.93
C ALA A 584 -35.58 -24.54 1.75
N ASN A 585 -36.51 -23.59 1.89
CA ASN A 585 -37.66 -23.41 1.00
C ASN A 585 -37.54 -22.24 0.01
N ALA A 586 -36.57 -21.34 0.19
CA ALA A 586 -36.34 -20.19 -0.68
C ALA A 586 -35.94 -20.55 -2.13
N SER A 587 -36.03 -19.59 -3.04
CA SER A 587 -35.61 -19.74 -4.44
C SER A 587 -34.08 -19.85 -4.58
N LEU A 588 -33.61 -20.20 -5.79
CA LEU A 588 -32.17 -20.31 -6.09
C LEU A 588 -31.41 -19.00 -5.85
N GLU A 589 -32.00 -17.86 -6.23
CA GLU A 589 -31.36 -16.55 -6.15
C GLU A 589 -31.21 -16.08 -4.68
N GLU A 590 -32.25 -16.31 -3.86
CA GLU A 590 -32.22 -16.01 -2.43
C GLU A 590 -31.26 -16.94 -1.67
N LYS A 591 -31.25 -18.24 -2.03
CA LYS A 591 -30.27 -19.22 -1.52
C LYS A 591 -28.84 -18.81 -1.86
N LEU A 592 -28.58 -18.33 -3.08
CA LEU A 592 -27.27 -17.80 -3.47
C LEU A 592 -26.91 -16.53 -2.70
N PHE A 593 -27.86 -15.61 -2.49
CA PHE A 593 -27.63 -14.41 -1.69
C PHE A 593 -27.13 -14.77 -0.28
N TRP A 594 -27.88 -15.65 0.40
CA TRP A 594 -27.55 -16.17 1.73
C TRP A 594 -26.20 -16.90 1.75
N ALA A 595 -25.97 -17.80 0.79
CA ALA A 595 -24.80 -18.67 0.75
C ALA A 595 -23.49 -17.95 0.41
N VAL A 596 -23.49 -16.96 -0.48
CA VAL A 596 -22.30 -16.16 -0.78
C VAL A 596 -21.87 -15.33 0.43
N LEU A 597 -22.84 -14.82 1.20
CA LEU A 597 -22.60 -14.08 2.44
C LEU A 597 -22.47 -15.03 3.65
N GLY A 598 -21.49 -15.93 3.60
CA GLY A 598 -21.06 -16.71 4.78
C GLY A 598 -20.69 -18.17 4.51
N GLY A 599 -21.08 -18.76 3.38
CA GLY A 599 -20.66 -20.10 2.93
C GLY A 599 -19.23 -20.14 2.38
N ASN A 600 -18.33 -19.36 3.00
CA ASN A 600 -16.99 -19.00 2.58
C ASN A 600 -16.86 -18.32 1.19
N ALA A 601 -15.91 -17.38 1.09
CA ALA A 601 -15.69 -16.59 -0.12
C ALA A 601 -15.25 -17.45 -1.30
N GLY A 602 -15.90 -17.24 -2.44
CA GLY A 602 -15.58 -17.93 -3.69
C GLY A 602 -16.02 -19.40 -3.74
N SER A 603 -16.98 -19.86 -2.93
CA SER A 603 -17.53 -21.21 -3.07
C SER A 603 -18.50 -21.39 -4.25
N PHE A 604 -19.27 -20.34 -4.58
CA PHE A 604 -20.44 -20.41 -5.49
C PHE A 604 -20.31 -19.62 -6.79
N GLY A 605 -19.30 -18.76 -6.90
CA GLY A 605 -19.11 -17.90 -8.08
C GLY A 605 -18.19 -16.71 -7.80
N ILE A 606 -18.11 -15.84 -8.80
CA ILE A 606 -17.24 -14.67 -8.81
C ILE A 606 -18.11 -13.42 -8.69
N VAL A 607 -18.13 -12.81 -7.50
CA VAL A 607 -18.80 -11.50 -7.30
C VAL A 607 -18.03 -10.41 -8.03
N THR A 608 -18.74 -9.54 -8.76
CA THR A 608 -18.20 -8.47 -9.60
C THR A 608 -18.60 -7.06 -9.16
N ASN A 609 -19.69 -6.93 -8.40
CA ASN A 609 -20.10 -5.69 -7.75
C ASN A 609 -20.94 -5.99 -6.49
N TYR A 610 -20.87 -5.15 -5.47
CA TYR A 610 -21.78 -5.14 -4.32
C TYR A 610 -22.57 -3.83 -4.32
N THR A 611 -23.80 -3.87 -3.80
CA THR A 611 -24.57 -2.70 -3.40
C THR A 611 -24.75 -2.73 -1.89
N PHE A 612 -24.22 -1.73 -1.18
CA PHE A 612 -24.34 -1.55 0.26
C PHE A 612 -25.33 -0.46 0.63
N GLU A 613 -26.07 -0.65 1.71
CA GLU A 613 -26.78 0.40 2.44
C GLU A 613 -25.91 0.89 3.62
N THR A 614 -25.51 2.17 3.57
CA THR A 614 -24.54 2.76 4.50
C THR A 614 -25.20 3.51 5.65
N LEU A 615 -24.53 3.52 6.81
CA LEU A 615 -24.79 4.43 7.91
C LEU A 615 -24.45 5.87 7.49
N ARG A 616 -25.17 6.88 7.99
CA ARG A 616 -24.88 8.30 7.72
C ARG A 616 -24.52 9.01 9.03
N ASP A 617 -23.50 9.85 9.05
CA ASP A 617 -23.07 10.56 10.26
C ASP A 617 -24.18 11.44 10.86
N ARG A 618 -25.01 12.03 9.99
CA ARG A 618 -26.17 12.86 10.38
C ARG A 618 -27.19 12.13 11.26
N ASP A 619 -27.25 10.80 11.17
CA ASP A 619 -28.18 9.97 11.94
C ASP A 619 -27.61 9.65 13.35
N TYR A 620 -26.32 9.92 13.57
CA TYR A 620 -25.57 9.63 14.80
C TYR A 620 -24.79 10.87 15.32
N PRO A 621 -25.42 12.06 15.46
CA PRO A 621 -24.73 13.33 15.76
C PRO A 621 -24.11 13.42 17.16
N HIS A 622 -24.22 12.36 17.96
CA HIS A 622 -23.68 12.25 19.31
C HIS A 622 -22.61 11.15 19.43
N SER A 623 -22.15 10.62 18.30
CA SER A 623 -21.09 9.62 18.25
C SER A 623 -19.80 10.15 18.88
N ASN A 624 -19.14 9.27 19.63
CA ASN A 624 -18.05 9.61 20.53
C ASN A 624 -17.03 8.48 20.52
N TRP A 625 -15.75 8.85 20.61
CA TRP A 625 -14.66 7.90 20.51
C TRP A 625 -13.65 8.04 21.65
N TYR A 626 -12.88 6.98 21.81
CA TYR A 626 -11.67 6.97 22.60
C TYR A 626 -10.68 6.01 21.93
N ASN A 627 -9.50 6.52 21.58
CA ASN A 627 -8.39 5.76 21.00
C ASN A 627 -7.12 6.15 21.77
N ALA A 628 -6.41 5.18 22.32
CA ALA A 628 -5.19 5.41 23.09
C ALA A 628 -4.10 4.40 22.72
N THR A 629 -2.98 4.90 22.17
CA THR A 629 -1.77 4.11 21.95
C THR A 629 -0.82 4.27 23.14
N LEU A 630 -0.48 3.15 23.77
CA LEU A 630 0.27 3.08 25.02
C LEU A 630 1.49 2.17 24.87
N LYS A 631 2.54 2.40 25.67
CA LYS A 631 3.60 1.41 25.88
C LYS A 631 3.00 0.23 26.65
N TYR A 632 3.22 -0.99 26.16
CA TYR A 632 2.75 -2.21 26.82
C TYR A 632 3.36 -2.31 28.23
N ARG A 633 2.48 -2.53 29.22
CA ARG A 633 2.81 -2.81 30.61
C ARG A 633 1.94 -3.98 31.07
N ALA A 634 2.54 -5.02 31.63
CA ALA A 634 1.82 -6.25 32.01
C ALA A 634 0.76 -6.02 33.11
N SER A 635 0.95 -5.02 33.98
CA SER A 635 -0.04 -4.57 34.98
C SER A 635 -1.28 -3.98 34.30
N THR A 636 -1.10 -2.90 33.53
CA THR A 636 -2.17 -2.20 32.80
C THR A 636 -2.95 -3.17 31.88
N TYR A 637 -2.23 -4.08 31.20
CA TYR A 637 -2.84 -5.10 30.36
C TYR A 637 -3.73 -6.06 31.16
N ARG A 638 -3.27 -6.56 32.31
CA ARG A 638 -4.05 -7.42 33.22
C ARG A 638 -5.30 -6.70 33.75
N ASP A 639 -5.16 -5.42 34.09
CA ASP A 639 -6.26 -4.60 34.60
C ASP A 639 -7.33 -4.29 33.55
N LEU A 640 -6.93 -4.16 32.29
CA LEU A 640 -7.84 -4.08 31.15
C LEU A 640 -8.51 -5.43 30.89
N MET A 641 -7.77 -6.54 30.90
CA MET A 641 -8.33 -7.90 30.76
C MET A 641 -9.42 -8.21 31.81
N LYS A 642 -9.28 -7.71 33.05
CA LYS A 642 -10.33 -7.82 34.08
C LYS A 642 -11.57 -6.96 33.80
N GLN A 643 -11.41 -5.83 33.11
CA GLN A 643 -12.54 -5.03 32.62
C GLN A 643 -13.24 -5.73 31.43
N VAL A 644 -12.46 -6.31 30.52
CA VAL A 644 -12.94 -7.15 29.40
C VAL A 644 -13.74 -8.35 29.90
N GLN A 645 -13.27 -9.01 30.97
CA GLN A 645 -14.01 -10.07 31.64
C GLN A 645 -15.41 -9.62 32.10
N THR A 646 -15.50 -8.43 32.71
CA THR A 646 -16.79 -7.90 33.19
C THR A 646 -17.76 -7.70 32.03
N TRP A 647 -17.28 -7.18 30.89
CA TRP A 647 -18.09 -7.04 29.69
C TRP A 647 -18.46 -8.38 29.05
N SER A 648 -17.58 -9.38 29.10
CA SER A 648 -17.83 -10.71 28.55
C SER A 648 -19.02 -11.41 29.18
N ARG A 649 -19.15 -11.30 30.51
CA ARG A 649 -20.32 -11.77 31.26
C ARG A 649 -21.57 -11.04 30.78
N GLY A 650 -21.46 -9.72 30.63
CA GLY A 650 -22.50 -8.86 30.06
C GLY A 650 -22.93 -9.20 28.63
N VAL A 651 -22.05 -9.76 27.79
CA VAL A 651 -22.45 -10.24 26.46
C VAL A 651 -23.17 -11.59 26.56
N ALA A 652 -22.63 -12.51 27.35
CA ALA A 652 -23.20 -13.84 27.55
C ALA A 652 -24.59 -13.79 28.20
N ASP A 653 -24.80 -12.91 29.20
CA ASP A 653 -26.10 -12.68 29.85
C ASP A 653 -27.00 -11.64 29.14
N GLY A 654 -26.46 -10.96 28.12
CA GLY A 654 -27.18 -9.94 27.35
C GLY A 654 -27.34 -8.57 28.04
N SER A 655 -26.73 -8.34 29.20
CA SER A 655 -26.79 -7.06 29.92
C SER A 655 -25.82 -5.98 29.42
N LEU A 656 -24.91 -6.27 28.49
CA LEU A 656 -24.01 -5.28 27.88
C LEU A 656 -24.71 -4.56 26.70
N PRO A 657 -24.86 -3.23 26.72
CA PRO A 657 -25.48 -2.45 25.65
C PRO A 657 -24.90 -2.77 24.27
N ALA A 658 -25.71 -2.89 23.22
CA ALA A 658 -25.24 -3.21 21.87
C ALA A 658 -24.35 -2.08 21.30
N GLY A 659 -24.81 -0.82 21.46
CA GLY A 659 -24.08 0.41 21.10
C GLY A 659 -22.87 0.72 21.98
N MET A 660 -21.93 -0.22 22.07
CA MET A 660 -20.69 -0.10 22.82
C MET A 660 -19.68 -1.03 22.14
N ASP A 661 -19.01 -0.56 21.09
CA ASP A 661 -17.93 -1.30 20.45
C ASP A 661 -16.60 -1.03 21.15
N TRP A 662 -15.73 -2.04 21.15
CA TRP A 662 -14.44 -1.94 21.77
C TRP A 662 -13.47 -2.96 21.17
N MET A 663 -12.23 -2.51 20.91
CA MET A 663 -11.11 -3.32 20.45
C MET A 663 -9.90 -3.04 21.35
N MET A 664 -9.07 -4.07 21.58
CA MET A 664 -7.71 -3.88 22.08
C MET A 664 -6.74 -4.70 21.25
N THR A 665 -5.62 -4.07 20.90
CA THR A 665 -4.48 -4.71 20.26
C THR A 665 -3.25 -4.63 21.15
N VAL A 666 -2.51 -5.72 21.26
CA VAL A 666 -1.14 -5.75 21.77
C VAL A 666 -0.21 -6.13 20.62
N GLU A 667 0.84 -5.35 20.41
CA GLU A 667 1.82 -5.58 19.34
C GLU A 667 3.23 -5.61 19.94
N SER A 668 4.06 -6.56 19.49
CA SER A 668 5.50 -6.52 19.77
C SER A 668 6.16 -5.27 19.17
N SER A 669 7.36 -4.91 19.62
CA SER A 669 8.11 -3.77 19.07
C SER A 669 8.17 -3.80 17.53
N GLY A 670 7.63 -2.75 16.92
CA GLY A 670 7.49 -2.58 15.48
C GLY A 670 8.57 -1.68 14.88
N ARG A 671 8.31 -1.16 13.68
CA ARG A 671 9.09 -0.03 13.12
C ARG A 671 8.77 1.28 13.84
N MET A 672 7.53 1.41 14.28
CA MET A 672 7.12 2.41 15.26
C MET A 672 5.98 1.87 16.12
N PRO A 673 6.01 2.12 17.43
CA PRO A 673 7.18 2.54 18.19
C PRO A 673 8.15 1.36 18.40
N PHE A 674 9.38 1.67 18.83
CA PHE A 674 10.45 0.69 19.06
C PHE A 674 10.22 -0.23 20.27
N PHE A 675 9.19 0.06 21.08
CA PHE A 675 8.74 -0.76 22.20
C PHE A 675 7.41 -1.47 21.89
N PRO A 676 7.08 -2.60 22.54
CA PRO A 676 5.77 -3.22 22.42
C PRO A 676 4.65 -2.27 22.84
N VAL A 677 3.54 -2.25 22.10
CA VAL A 677 2.40 -1.35 22.33
C VAL A 677 1.13 -2.05 22.75
N MET A 678 0.26 -1.27 23.37
CA MET A 678 -1.14 -1.59 23.60
C MET A 678 -1.98 -0.45 23.03
N LEU A 679 -2.81 -0.77 22.04
CA LEU A 679 -3.81 0.13 21.47
C LEU A 679 -5.17 -0.23 22.08
N VAL A 680 -5.86 0.75 22.66
CA VAL A 680 -7.18 0.58 23.28
C VAL A 680 -8.17 1.52 22.61
N GLU A 681 -9.23 0.96 22.04
CA GLU A 681 -10.19 1.67 21.19
C GLU A 681 -11.62 1.38 21.62
N PHE A 682 -12.44 2.42 21.66
CA PHE A 682 -13.84 2.35 22.10
C PHE A 682 -14.69 3.30 21.27
N VAL A 683 -15.85 2.82 20.82
CA VAL A 683 -16.85 3.61 20.10
C VAL A 683 -18.18 3.57 20.85
N ASP A 684 -18.73 4.76 21.05
CA ASP A 684 -20.10 5.00 21.48
C ASP A 684 -20.79 5.75 20.33
N PRO A 685 -21.62 5.09 19.51
CA PRO A 685 -22.29 5.76 18.39
C PRO A 685 -23.41 6.71 18.83
N GLY A 686 -23.70 6.85 20.13
CA GLY A 686 -24.75 7.74 20.63
C GLY A 686 -26.17 7.23 20.39
N ILE A 687 -26.37 5.94 20.08
CA ILE A 687 -27.70 5.34 19.81
C ILE A 687 -28.59 5.17 21.05
N HIS A 688 -28.04 5.41 22.24
CA HIS A 688 -28.70 5.17 23.52
C HIS A 688 -29.24 6.46 24.13
N THR A 689 -30.29 6.34 24.95
CA THR A 689 -30.84 7.47 25.73
C THR A 689 -30.91 7.14 27.23
N GLY A 690 -31.11 8.18 28.04
CA GLY A 690 -31.37 8.06 29.48
C GLY A 690 -30.36 7.21 30.26
N ALA A 691 -30.86 6.20 30.98
CA ALA A 691 -30.04 5.37 31.88
C ALA A 691 -29.01 4.50 31.14
N GLU A 692 -29.27 4.11 29.89
CA GLU A 692 -28.36 3.29 29.09
C GLU A 692 -27.22 4.12 28.50
N ALA A 693 -27.51 5.34 28.00
CA ALA A 693 -26.47 6.32 27.64
C ALA A 693 -25.53 6.60 28.83
N ALA A 694 -26.09 6.80 30.03
CA ALA A 694 -25.31 6.95 31.24
C ALA A 694 -24.48 5.70 31.60
N LYS A 695 -24.91 4.50 31.20
CA LYS A 695 -24.18 3.22 31.38
C LYS A 695 -23.00 3.12 30.41
N VAL A 696 -23.20 3.41 29.13
CA VAL A 696 -22.13 3.44 28.11
C VAL A 696 -21.08 4.50 28.45
N ALA A 697 -21.49 5.71 28.80
CA ALA A 697 -20.58 6.77 29.24
C ALA A 697 -19.78 6.40 30.51
N ARG A 698 -20.36 5.63 31.45
CA ARG A 698 -19.63 5.07 32.60
C ARG A 698 -18.60 4.02 32.17
N PHE A 699 -18.91 3.17 31.18
CA PHE A 699 -17.93 2.21 30.66
C PHE A 699 -16.76 2.90 29.96
N ARG A 700 -17.02 3.92 29.12
CA ARG A 700 -15.95 4.72 28.49
C ARG A 700 -15.02 5.35 29.52
N ARG A 701 -15.59 6.00 30.56
CA ARG A 701 -14.80 6.60 31.65
C ARG A 701 -13.94 5.56 32.37
N LYS A 702 -14.47 4.39 32.72
CA LYS A 702 -13.66 3.32 33.34
C LYS A 702 -12.46 2.87 32.50
N ILE A 703 -12.53 2.95 31.16
CA ILE A 703 -11.38 2.69 30.28
C ILE A 703 -10.38 3.84 30.39
N ALA A 704 -10.85 5.07 30.22
CA ALA A 704 -10.02 6.27 30.33
C ALA A 704 -9.29 6.32 31.67
N ASP A 705 -9.99 6.10 32.80
CA ASP A 705 -9.44 6.08 34.16
C ASP A 705 -8.35 5.01 34.31
N LYS A 706 -8.60 3.77 33.86
CA LYS A 706 -7.63 2.66 33.89
C LYS A 706 -6.39 2.90 33.04
N VAL A 707 -6.52 3.69 31.98
CA VAL A 707 -5.43 4.02 31.05
C VAL A 707 -4.70 5.31 31.45
N ALA A 708 -5.36 6.24 32.14
CA ALA A 708 -4.83 7.56 32.48
C ALA A 708 -3.78 7.52 33.61
N ALA A 709 -3.87 6.54 34.53
CA ALA A 709 -3.06 6.48 35.74
C ALA A 709 -1.54 6.50 35.51
N ASP A 710 -1.06 5.90 34.41
CA ASP A 710 0.38 5.69 34.13
C ASP A 710 0.92 6.42 32.87
N ARG A 711 0.15 7.37 32.29
CA ARG A 711 0.54 7.99 31.00
C ARG A 711 1.75 8.93 31.11
N THR A 712 2.80 8.57 30.38
CA THR A 712 3.87 9.48 29.96
C THR A 712 3.33 10.61 29.08
N PHE A 713 4.14 11.65 28.84
CA PHE A 713 3.78 12.77 27.98
C PHE A 713 3.42 12.34 26.54
N ILE A 714 4.22 11.44 25.95
CA ILE A 714 4.00 10.92 24.60
C ILE A 714 2.66 10.15 24.51
N GLU A 715 2.35 9.32 25.50
CA GLU A 715 1.08 8.56 25.55
C GLU A 715 -0.16 9.46 25.67
N ARG A 716 -0.01 10.69 26.20
CA ARG A 716 -1.09 11.70 26.19
C ARG A 716 -1.29 12.29 24.79
N LEU A 717 -0.21 12.59 24.07
CA LEU A 717 -0.27 13.07 22.68
C LEU A 717 -0.84 12.03 21.72
N LEU A 718 -0.59 10.74 22.00
CA LEU A 718 -1.13 9.60 21.23
C LEU A 718 -2.51 9.13 21.71
N THR A 719 -3.15 9.82 22.66
CA THR A 719 -4.55 9.58 23.02
C THR A 719 -5.45 10.60 22.34
N LYS A 720 -6.52 10.13 21.70
CA LYS A 720 -7.60 10.95 21.14
C LYS A 720 -8.93 10.53 21.78
N GLU A 721 -9.72 11.48 22.25
CA GLU A 721 -11.06 11.21 22.81
C GLU A 721 -12.03 12.38 22.56
N GLY A 722 -13.33 12.10 22.58
CA GLY A 722 -14.38 13.13 22.44
C GLY A 722 -15.40 12.87 21.32
N PRO A 723 -16.24 13.85 20.98
CA PRO A 723 -17.17 13.75 19.85
C PRO A 723 -16.41 13.55 18.54
N LYS A 724 -16.87 12.61 17.71
CA LYS A 724 -16.33 12.36 16.36
C LYS A 724 -17.35 11.62 15.52
N GLU A 725 -17.46 11.97 14.24
CA GLU A 725 -18.33 11.32 13.26
C GLU A 725 -17.90 9.86 13.01
N LEU A 726 -18.86 8.98 12.67
CA LEU A 726 -18.61 7.55 12.46
C LEU A 726 -17.72 7.31 11.23
N SER A 727 -17.94 8.04 10.14
CA SER A 727 -17.10 7.95 8.94
C SER A 727 -15.65 8.37 9.22
N HIS A 728 -15.47 9.46 9.97
CA HIS A 728 -14.16 9.91 10.44
C HIS A 728 -13.52 8.91 11.41
N MET A 729 -14.28 8.18 12.24
CA MET A 729 -13.74 7.09 13.07
C MET A 729 -13.29 5.90 12.21
N SER A 730 -14.17 5.43 11.32
CA SER A 730 -13.90 4.37 10.34
C SER A 730 -12.60 4.59 9.55
N ASP A 731 -12.37 5.83 9.10
CA ASP A 731 -11.12 6.19 8.42
C ASP A 731 -9.87 6.12 9.30
N ASP A 732 -9.94 6.55 10.57
CA ASP A 732 -8.81 6.45 11.51
C ASP A 732 -8.51 4.99 11.91
N PHE A 733 -9.50 4.09 11.90
CA PHE A 733 -9.27 2.65 12.17
C PHE A 733 -8.51 1.94 11.05
N VAL A 734 -8.45 2.51 9.84
CA VAL A 734 -7.64 1.93 8.77
C VAL A 734 -6.15 2.19 9.03
N ARG A 735 -5.42 1.14 9.42
CA ARG A 735 -4.02 1.22 9.83
C ARG A 735 -3.09 1.43 8.63
N ARG A 736 -2.89 2.67 8.24
CA ARG A 736 -2.00 3.05 7.13
C ARG A 736 -0.54 3.11 7.57
N TRP A 737 0.38 3.18 6.61
CA TRP A 737 1.79 3.53 6.88
C TRP A 737 1.86 4.86 7.65
N PRO A 738 2.71 4.99 8.70
CA PRO A 738 3.79 4.08 9.10
C PRO A 738 3.40 2.93 10.05
N MET A 739 2.12 2.80 10.45
CA MET A 739 1.67 1.72 11.35
C MET A 739 1.67 0.33 10.70
N THR A 740 1.62 0.26 9.36
CA THR A 740 1.93 -0.97 8.60
C THR A 740 3.12 -0.76 7.67
N THR A 741 3.67 -1.86 7.18
CA THR A 741 4.53 -1.90 6.01
C THR A 741 3.81 -1.36 4.77
N TRP A 742 4.60 -1.00 3.76
CA TRP A 742 4.13 -0.57 2.43
C TRP A 742 3.26 -1.63 1.72
N ASP A 743 3.46 -2.91 2.03
CA ASP A 743 2.62 -4.04 1.58
C ASP A 743 1.46 -4.37 2.54
N GLY A 744 1.07 -3.43 3.41
CA GLY A 744 -0.13 -3.52 4.25
C GLY A 744 -0.04 -4.51 5.41
N ARG A 745 1.18 -4.93 5.77
CA ARG A 745 1.44 -5.95 6.79
C ARG A 745 1.97 -5.30 8.06
N GLU A 746 1.81 -6.00 9.16
CA GLU A 746 2.30 -5.62 10.47
C GLU A 746 3.82 -5.87 10.53
N PHE A 747 4.25 -7.07 10.13
CA PHE A 747 5.67 -7.42 9.99
C PHE A 747 6.00 -8.06 8.63
N ARG A 748 7.17 -7.72 8.06
CA ARG A 748 7.74 -8.36 6.84
C ARG A 748 8.31 -9.76 7.08
N TYR A 749 7.68 -10.56 7.94
CA TYR A 749 8.12 -11.92 8.28
C TYR A 749 7.08 -12.98 7.89
N PRO A 750 7.49 -14.24 7.71
CA PRO A 750 6.57 -15.37 7.74
C PRO A 750 5.76 -15.40 9.03
N TYR A 751 4.52 -15.90 8.98
CA TYR A 751 3.59 -15.90 10.11
C TYR A 751 2.92 -17.25 10.36
N LYS A 752 2.35 -17.37 11.57
CA LYS A 752 1.27 -18.30 11.92
C LYS A 752 0.18 -17.50 12.63
N LYS A 753 -0.92 -17.26 11.90
CA LYS A 753 -2.12 -16.54 12.34
C LYS A 753 -3.21 -17.54 12.72
N ARG A 754 -3.79 -17.40 13.92
CA ARG A 754 -4.95 -18.18 14.35
C ARG A 754 -6.01 -17.24 14.87
N ILE A 755 -7.22 -17.39 14.36
CA ILE A 755 -8.37 -16.64 14.84
C ILE A 755 -9.36 -17.64 15.47
N ASN A 756 -9.75 -17.36 16.71
CA ASN A 756 -10.63 -18.21 17.51
C ASN A 756 -11.84 -17.42 18.02
N VAL A 757 -12.98 -18.10 18.11
CA VAL A 757 -14.22 -17.56 18.67
C VAL A 757 -14.59 -18.32 19.95
N THR A 758 -15.05 -17.58 20.97
CA THR A 758 -15.61 -18.16 22.20
C THR A 758 -17.05 -17.70 22.37
N VAL A 759 -17.90 -18.58 22.92
CA VAL A 759 -19.29 -18.26 23.28
C VAL A 759 -19.51 -18.12 24.79
N GLU A 760 -18.44 -18.30 25.56
CA GLU A 760 -18.42 -18.19 27.02
C GLU A 760 -17.64 -16.94 27.47
N ALA A 761 -17.99 -16.45 28.66
CA ALA A 761 -17.34 -15.33 29.32
C ALA A 761 -15.92 -15.70 29.82
N LEU A 762 -15.00 -14.72 29.91
CA LEU A 762 -13.62 -15.00 30.30
C LEU A 762 -13.50 -15.52 31.74
N THR A 763 -12.66 -16.52 31.94
CA THR A 763 -12.30 -17.02 33.27
C THR A 763 -11.07 -16.30 33.84
N ASP A 764 -10.90 -16.36 35.16
CA ASP A 764 -9.73 -15.79 35.84
C ASP A 764 -8.44 -16.51 35.45
N ASP A 765 -8.49 -17.85 35.42
CA ASP A 765 -7.39 -18.72 35.03
C ASP A 765 -6.95 -18.47 33.58
N PHE A 766 -7.90 -18.30 32.65
CA PHE A 766 -7.58 -17.92 31.27
C PHE A 766 -6.85 -16.58 31.24
N ILE A 767 -7.36 -15.56 31.94
CA ILE A 767 -6.72 -14.23 31.96
C ILE A 767 -5.31 -14.33 32.55
N GLN A 768 -5.10 -15.12 33.59
CA GLN A 768 -3.76 -15.33 34.16
C GLN A 768 -2.82 -16.01 33.16
N GLY A 769 -3.21 -17.15 32.60
CA GLY A 769 -2.40 -17.91 31.64
C GLY A 769 -2.14 -17.15 30.34
N PHE A 770 -3.15 -16.42 29.85
CA PHE A 770 -3.07 -15.66 28.62
C PHE A 770 -2.25 -14.36 28.76
N THR A 771 -2.39 -13.62 29.86
CA THR A 771 -1.53 -12.44 30.11
C THR A 771 -0.06 -12.84 30.27
N ALA A 772 0.23 -13.98 30.91
CA ALA A 772 1.58 -14.53 30.98
C ALA A 772 2.10 -14.95 29.59
N LEU A 773 1.26 -15.55 28.75
CA LEU A 773 1.64 -15.91 27.38
C LEU A 773 1.97 -14.67 26.53
N VAL A 774 1.13 -13.62 26.57
CA VAL A 774 1.40 -12.37 25.83
C VAL A 774 2.71 -11.75 26.28
N ASP A 775 2.96 -11.64 27.59
CA ASP A 775 4.21 -11.09 28.12
C ASP A 775 5.46 -11.89 27.70
N GLU A 776 5.39 -13.22 27.71
CA GLU A 776 6.45 -14.10 27.20
C GLU A 776 6.77 -13.83 25.72
N VAL A 777 5.75 -13.61 24.87
CA VAL A 777 6.00 -13.31 23.45
C VAL A 777 6.56 -11.90 23.26
N VAL A 778 5.95 -10.87 23.84
CA VAL A 778 6.33 -9.48 23.56
C VAL A 778 7.61 -9.04 24.26
N SER A 779 7.90 -9.58 25.44
CA SER A 779 9.02 -9.14 26.30
C SER A 779 10.21 -10.11 26.28
N GLN A 780 10.00 -11.41 26.01
CA GLN A 780 11.02 -12.46 26.28
C GLN A 780 11.42 -13.27 25.03
N THR A 781 10.52 -13.46 24.06
CA THR A 781 10.76 -14.36 22.92
C THR A 781 11.47 -13.65 21.75
N LYS A 782 12.80 -13.60 21.80
CA LYS A 782 13.61 -13.09 20.68
C LYS A 782 13.26 -13.81 19.36
N GLY A 783 13.16 -13.04 18.28
CA GLY A 783 12.91 -13.54 16.92
C GLY A 783 11.47 -13.95 16.60
N VAL A 784 10.54 -13.84 17.55
CA VAL A 784 9.09 -13.90 17.31
C VAL A 784 8.50 -12.51 17.60
N LYS A 785 7.51 -12.08 16.83
CA LYS A 785 6.75 -10.84 17.05
C LYS A 785 5.26 -11.19 17.08
N LEU A 786 4.55 -10.62 18.04
CA LEU A 786 3.11 -10.78 18.23
C LEU A 786 2.37 -9.62 17.57
N VAL A 787 1.27 -9.94 16.87
CA VAL A 787 0.10 -9.07 16.83
C VAL A 787 -1.02 -9.85 17.50
N PHE A 788 -1.60 -9.28 18.55
CA PHE A 788 -2.73 -9.87 19.24
C PHE A 788 -3.86 -8.87 19.26
N GLN A 789 -5.03 -9.26 18.74
CA GLN A 789 -6.21 -8.41 18.71
C GLN A 789 -7.37 -9.14 19.38
N MET A 790 -8.19 -8.41 20.12
CA MET A 790 -9.48 -8.89 20.57
C MET A 790 -10.57 -7.89 20.24
N VAL A 791 -11.73 -8.42 19.86
CA VAL A 791 -12.97 -7.65 19.73
C VAL A 791 -14.09 -8.42 20.41
N ILE A 792 -14.93 -7.66 21.10
CA ILE A 792 -16.08 -8.20 21.83
C ILE A 792 -17.25 -8.54 20.89
N GLY A 793 -17.90 -9.66 21.18
CA GLY A 793 -19.01 -10.23 20.43
C GLY A 793 -20.39 -9.65 20.80
N GLY A 794 -21.47 -10.31 20.40
CA GLY A 794 -22.85 -9.91 20.72
C GLY A 794 -23.34 -8.62 20.05
N GLY A 795 -24.51 -8.12 20.44
CA GLY A 795 -25.11 -6.91 19.83
C GLY A 795 -25.70 -7.18 18.44
N ALA A 796 -25.62 -6.20 17.53
CA ALA A 796 -26.18 -6.27 16.19
C ALA A 796 -25.60 -7.41 15.33
N GLN A 797 -24.30 -7.71 15.40
CA GLN A 797 -23.74 -8.91 14.76
C GLN A 797 -24.43 -10.21 15.21
N GLN A 798 -24.98 -10.30 16.44
CA GLN A 798 -25.65 -11.48 16.97
C GLN A 798 -27.17 -11.46 16.73
N ARG A 799 -27.81 -10.28 16.75
CA ARG A 799 -29.28 -10.14 16.81
C ARG A 799 -29.88 -9.21 15.75
N GLY A 800 -29.06 -8.64 14.88
CA GLY A 800 -29.47 -7.71 13.82
C GLY A 800 -30.18 -8.40 12.65
N PRO A 801 -30.88 -7.63 11.80
CA PRO A 801 -31.74 -8.16 10.72
C PRO A 801 -30.96 -8.91 9.63
N GLY A 802 -29.67 -8.62 9.45
CA GLY A 802 -28.81 -9.35 8.50
C GLY A 802 -28.52 -10.81 8.90
N ARG A 803 -28.74 -11.21 10.16
CA ARG A 803 -28.41 -12.56 10.64
C ARG A 803 -29.15 -13.68 9.91
N LYS A 804 -30.44 -13.53 9.63
CA LYS A 804 -31.24 -14.59 8.97
C LYS A 804 -30.85 -14.79 7.51
N VAL A 805 -30.50 -13.69 6.83
CA VAL A 805 -30.27 -13.62 5.39
C VAL A 805 -28.80 -13.81 5.01
N THR A 806 -27.97 -14.30 5.93
CA THR A 806 -26.54 -14.59 5.74
C THR A 806 -26.20 -15.98 6.30
N ALA A 807 -25.32 -16.72 5.62
CA ALA A 807 -24.87 -18.06 6.01
C ALA A 807 -23.69 -18.05 7.00
N ILE A 808 -23.33 -16.88 7.56
CA ILE A 808 -22.11 -16.77 8.37
C ILE A 808 -22.31 -17.42 9.76
N PRO A 809 -21.45 -18.37 10.14
CA PRO A 809 -21.52 -19.05 11.43
C PRO A 809 -20.92 -18.20 12.55
N HIS A 810 -21.00 -18.70 13.77
CA HIS A 810 -20.48 -18.13 15.02
C HIS A 810 -21.04 -16.74 15.36
N ARG A 811 -22.25 -16.45 14.87
CA ARG A 811 -23.05 -15.26 15.22
C ARG A 811 -23.36 -15.15 16.72
N ASP A 812 -23.15 -16.21 17.49
CA ASP A 812 -23.27 -16.29 18.96
C ASP A 812 -21.99 -15.90 19.72
N ALA A 813 -20.92 -15.47 19.03
CA ALA A 813 -19.65 -15.05 19.63
C ALA A 813 -19.82 -14.08 20.82
N VAL A 814 -19.08 -14.36 21.90
CA VAL A 814 -18.79 -13.45 23.03
C VAL A 814 -17.46 -12.71 22.81
N PHE A 815 -16.47 -13.35 22.15
CA PHE A 815 -15.27 -12.70 21.61
C PHE A 815 -14.77 -13.36 20.33
N CYS A 816 -14.05 -12.56 19.56
CA CYS A 816 -13.11 -13.01 18.55
C CYS A 816 -11.67 -12.64 19.00
N PHE A 817 -10.76 -13.61 18.98
CA PHE A 817 -9.33 -13.43 19.29
C PHE A 817 -8.49 -13.70 18.05
N VAL A 818 -7.62 -12.77 17.69
CA VAL A 818 -6.61 -12.90 16.64
C VAL A 818 -5.26 -13.02 17.32
N PHE A 819 -4.61 -14.19 17.26
CA PHE A 819 -3.29 -14.42 17.84
C PHE A 819 -2.29 -14.73 16.73
N ASP A 820 -1.50 -13.73 16.35
CA ASP A 820 -0.66 -13.77 15.16
C ASP A 820 0.82 -13.72 15.53
N LEU A 821 1.53 -14.79 15.20
CA LEU A 821 2.96 -14.90 15.44
C LEU A 821 3.75 -14.81 14.16
N PHE A 822 4.44 -13.69 13.99
CA PHE A 822 5.42 -13.44 12.95
C PHE A 822 6.79 -13.92 13.44
N TYR A 823 7.64 -14.50 12.57
CA TYR A 823 8.91 -15.09 13.01
C TYR A 823 10.07 -14.83 12.05
N LYS A 824 11.24 -14.48 12.60
CA LYS A 824 12.51 -14.42 11.87
C LYS A 824 12.90 -15.82 11.38
N HIS A 825 13.85 -15.90 10.44
CA HIS A 825 14.40 -17.18 9.97
C HIS A 825 14.83 -18.06 11.17
N ASN A 826 14.65 -19.37 11.07
CA ASN A 826 14.82 -20.38 12.13
C ASN A 826 13.87 -20.31 13.36
N HIS A 827 13.06 -19.26 13.54
CA HIS A 827 12.20 -19.11 14.73
C HIS A 827 10.79 -19.74 14.59
N LYS A 828 10.50 -20.40 13.45
CA LYS A 828 9.23 -21.10 13.18
C LYS A 828 8.83 -22.08 14.28
N ALA A 829 9.80 -22.82 14.85
CA ALA A 829 9.53 -23.78 15.91
C ALA A 829 9.04 -23.11 17.21
N ALA A 830 9.58 -21.93 17.56
CA ALA A 830 9.13 -21.16 18.72
C ALA A 830 7.70 -20.66 18.53
N ALA A 831 7.40 -20.04 17.38
CA ALA A 831 6.05 -19.61 17.03
C ALA A 831 5.03 -20.78 17.07
N MET A 832 5.39 -21.96 16.55
CA MET A 832 4.51 -23.14 16.61
C MET A 832 4.30 -23.65 18.04
N ARG A 833 5.29 -23.58 18.95
CA ARG A 833 5.11 -23.94 20.37
C ARG A 833 4.15 -22.98 21.08
N LEU A 834 4.31 -21.67 20.85
CA LEU A 834 3.48 -20.62 21.42
C LEU A 834 2.02 -20.71 20.94
N GLN A 835 1.80 -20.91 19.64
CA GLN A 835 0.47 -21.18 19.07
C GLN A 835 -0.20 -22.41 19.71
N LYS A 836 0.53 -23.52 19.87
CA LYS A 836 0.00 -24.71 20.56
C LYS A 836 -0.33 -24.45 22.03
N ARG A 837 0.36 -23.52 22.69
CA ARG A 837 0.06 -23.12 24.09
C ARG A 837 -1.16 -22.21 24.17
N MET A 838 -1.34 -21.29 23.21
CA MET A 838 -2.58 -20.52 23.07
C MET A 838 -3.78 -21.44 22.87
N GLN A 839 -3.69 -22.42 21.95
CA GLN A 839 -4.80 -23.35 21.71
C GLN A 839 -5.15 -24.15 22.97
N ARG A 840 -4.17 -24.66 23.73
CA ARG A 840 -4.45 -25.35 25.01
C ARG A 840 -5.18 -24.47 26.03
N LEU A 841 -4.83 -23.18 26.13
CA LEU A 841 -5.56 -22.25 27.01
C LEU A 841 -7.01 -22.05 26.56
N ILE A 842 -7.27 -22.05 25.26
CA ILE A 842 -8.63 -21.97 24.71
C ILE A 842 -9.39 -23.27 25.01
N ASP A 843 -8.82 -24.42 24.68
CA ASP A 843 -9.46 -25.75 24.85
C ASP A 843 -9.81 -26.05 26.32
N GLN A 844 -8.99 -25.55 27.26
CA GLN A 844 -9.18 -25.72 28.70
C GLN A 844 -10.32 -24.87 29.29
N HIS A 845 -10.66 -23.75 28.65
CA HIS A 845 -11.57 -22.76 29.23
C HIS A 845 -12.82 -22.46 28.41
N TYR A 846 -12.87 -22.83 27.13
CA TYR A 846 -13.94 -22.42 26.23
C TYR A 846 -14.50 -23.54 25.36
N ASN A 847 -15.77 -23.38 25.00
CA ASN A 847 -16.53 -24.17 24.04
C ASN A 847 -16.54 -25.68 24.37
N HIS A 848 -16.35 -26.04 25.64
CA HIS A 848 -16.16 -27.42 26.13
C HIS A 848 -15.07 -28.19 25.34
N GLY A 849 -13.95 -27.53 25.02
CA GLY A 849 -12.85 -28.12 24.25
C GLY A 849 -13.07 -28.21 22.74
N ARG A 850 -14.11 -27.56 22.20
CA ARG A 850 -14.39 -27.49 20.75
C ARG A 850 -13.85 -26.19 20.15
N GLU A 851 -12.81 -26.30 19.33
CA GLU A 851 -12.25 -25.16 18.60
C GLU A 851 -13.25 -24.61 17.57
N ARG A 852 -13.55 -23.30 17.63
CA ARG A 852 -14.28 -22.54 16.60
C ARG A 852 -13.32 -21.59 15.86
N ARG A 853 -13.51 -21.45 14.55
CA ARG A 853 -12.62 -20.77 13.58
C ARG A 853 -13.43 -19.91 12.59
N VAL A 854 -12.76 -18.95 11.98
CA VAL A 854 -13.34 -18.06 10.96
C VAL A 854 -12.61 -18.19 9.63
N PHE A 855 -13.31 -17.95 8.52
CA PHE A 855 -12.84 -18.26 7.16
C PHE A 855 -11.61 -17.46 6.70
N TRP A 856 -11.38 -16.27 7.26
CA TRP A 856 -10.27 -15.41 6.81
C TRP A 856 -8.89 -15.88 7.28
N GLY A 857 -8.77 -16.76 8.29
CA GLY A 857 -7.45 -17.29 8.66
C GLY A 857 -7.36 -18.39 9.71
N THR A 858 -6.63 -19.44 9.34
CA THR A 858 -5.89 -20.35 10.24
C THR A 858 -4.62 -20.86 9.54
N PHE A 859 -3.85 -21.74 10.17
CA PHE A 859 -2.64 -22.34 9.58
C PHE A 859 -2.54 -23.87 9.66
N GLU A 860 -3.53 -24.53 10.26
CA GLU A 860 -3.58 -25.99 10.38
C GLU A 860 -4.36 -26.63 9.22
N ASP A 861 -4.86 -27.85 9.40
CA ASP A 861 -5.78 -28.44 8.42
C ASP A 861 -6.98 -27.50 8.20
N THR A 862 -7.27 -27.35 6.92
CA THR A 862 -8.23 -26.43 6.32
C THR A 862 -9.06 -27.13 5.25
N ASP A 863 -9.05 -28.47 5.23
CA ASP A 863 -9.86 -29.32 4.37
C ASP A 863 -11.24 -29.56 5.00
N ILE A 864 -12.21 -28.78 4.53
CA ILE A 864 -13.56 -28.70 5.09
C ILE A 864 -14.47 -29.87 4.67
N SER A 865 -13.97 -30.76 3.80
CA SER A 865 -14.65 -32.04 3.51
C SER A 865 -14.63 -32.97 4.73
N LYS A 866 -13.61 -32.86 5.58
CA LYS A 866 -13.44 -33.62 6.82
C LYS A 866 -14.41 -33.12 7.91
N PRO A 867 -15.29 -33.96 8.48
CA PRO A 867 -16.25 -33.54 9.51
C PRO A 867 -15.62 -32.83 10.71
N GLU A 868 -14.46 -33.28 11.19
CA GLU A 868 -13.74 -32.71 12.33
C GLU A 868 -13.07 -31.37 12.05
N VAL A 869 -12.86 -31.02 10.78
CA VAL A 869 -12.44 -29.68 10.34
C VAL A 869 -13.67 -28.82 10.09
N ARG A 870 -14.72 -29.36 9.45
CA ARG A 870 -15.99 -28.68 9.17
C ARG A 870 -16.66 -28.14 10.43
N ALA A 871 -16.74 -28.95 11.48
CA ALA A 871 -17.34 -28.59 12.77
C ALA A 871 -16.63 -27.44 13.50
N LYS A 872 -15.45 -27.01 13.02
CA LYS A 872 -14.76 -25.81 13.52
C LYS A 872 -15.21 -24.53 12.84
N TYR A 873 -15.83 -24.62 11.66
CA TYR A 873 -16.27 -23.47 10.88
C TYR A 873 -17.78 -23.33 10.89
N TYR A 874 -18.55 -24.40 10.68
CA TYR A 874 -20.00 -24.34 10.58
C TYR A 874 -20.69 -24.86 11.85
N ASP A 875 -21.75 -24.17 12.28
CA ASP A 875 -22.51 -24.52 13.50
C ASP A 875 -23.58 -25.60 13.26
N ASN A 876 -24.04 -25.78 12.01
CA ASN A 876 -25.24 -26.54 11.68
C ASN A 876 -25.05 -27.42 10.41
N ASP A 877 -25.15 -28.75 10.57
CA ASP A 877 -25.06 -29.70 9.45
C ASP A 877 -26.23 -29.58 8.46
N ALA A 878 -27.39 -29.06 8.87
CA ALA A 878 -28.54 -28.88 7.97
C ALA A 878 -28.33 -27.70 6.99
N GLU A 879 -27.82 -26.57 7.48
CA GLU A 879 -27.39 -25.44 6.64
C GLU A 879 -26.23 -25.84 5.73
N TRP A 880 -25.26 -26.58 6.26
CA TRP A 880 -24.17 -27.16 5.46
C TRP A 880 -24.70 -28.03 4.31
N ALA A 881 -25.69 -28.90 4.56
CA ALA A 881 -26.30 -29.73 3.52
C ALA A 881 -27.05 -28.89 2.46
N ILE A 882 -27.60 -27.72 2.81
CA ILE A 882 -28.15 -26.77 1.84
C ILE A 882 -27.02 -26.17 0.99
N LEU A 883 -25.92 -25.72 1.61
CA LEU A 883 -24.76 -25.19 0.90
C LEU A 883 -24.17 -26.21 -0.09
N GLN A 884 -24.06 -27.50 0.29
CA GLN A 884 -23.54 -28.54 -0.62
C GLN A 884 -24.49 -28.85 -1.79
N ARG A 885 -25.81 -28.88 -1.56
CA ARG A 885 -26.78 -29.03 -2.66
C ARG A 885 -26.70 -27.85 -3.64
N LEU A 886 -26.69 -26.64 -3.10
CA LEU A 886 -26.55 -25.41 -3.89
C LEU A 886 -25.24 -25.40 -4.71
N LYS A 887 -24.13 -25.85 -4.12
CA LYS A 887 -22.84 -26.01 -4.81
C LYS A 887 -22.98 -26.94 -6.03
N GLY A 888 -23.67 -28.07 -5.88
CA GLY A 888 -23.97 -28.98 -7.00
C GLY A 888 -24.89 -28.39 -8.08
N GLU A 889 -25.79 -27.48 -7.71
CA GLU A 889 -26.69 -26.81 -8.66
C GLU A 889 -26.00 -25.71 -9.50
N VAL A 890 -24.99 -25.02 -8.95
CA VAL A 890 -24.35 -23.85 -9.62
C VAL A 890 -22.90 -24.05 -10.06
N ASP A 891 -22.22 -25.07 -9.55
CA ASP A 891 -20.86 -25.47 -9.92
C ASP A 891 -20.70 -27.01 -9.84
N PRO A 892 -21.43 -27.77 -10.69
CA PRO A 892 -21.42 -29.24 -10.69
C PRO A 892 -20.06 -29.86 -11.03
N ASP A 893 -19.14 -29.08 -11.62
CA ASP A 893 -17.77 -29.52 -11.93
C ASP A 893 -16.78 -29.19 -10.79
N ASP A 894 -17.20 -28.58 -9.68
CA ASP A 894 -16.35 -28.04 -8.60
C ASP A 894 -15.16 -27.22 -9.13
N ARG A 895 -15.43 -26.23 -9.99
CA ARG A 895 -14.42 -25.32 -10.54
C ARG A 895 -13.93 -24.35 -9.47
N PHE A 896 -14.82 -23.84 -8.63
CA PHE A 896 -14.48 -22.93 -7.54
C PHE A 896 -14.09 -23.73 -6.29
N HIS A 897 -12.89 -24.30 -6.34
CA HIS A 897 -12.40 -25.23 -5.32
C HIS A 897 -11.12 -24.75 -4.65
N THR A 898 -11.17 -24.73 -3.32
CA THR A 898 -10.02 -24.79 -2.41
C THR A 898 -10.40 -25.71 -1.25
N SER A 899 -9.45 -26.07 -0.39
CA SER A 899 -9.78 -26.90 0.78
C SER A 899 -10.85 -26.28 1.71
N LEU A 900 -11.04 -24.94 1.72
CA LEU A 900 -12.05 -24.27 2.55
C LEU A 900 -13.37 -23.94 1.83
N THR A 901 -13.46 -24.06 0.50
CA THR A 901 -14.73 -23.82 -0.20
C THR A 901 -15.69 -24.97 0.07
N VAL A 902 -16.99 -24.72 -0.04
CA VAL A 902 -18.01 -25.78 0.02
C VAL A 902 -17.75 -26.77 -1.13
N PRO A 903 -17.46 -28.06 -0.85
CA PRO A 903 -17.28 -29.06 -1.89
C PRO A 903 -18.64 -29.64 -2.32
N LEU A 904 -18.64 -30.35 -3.44
CA LEU A 904 -19.80 -31.15 -3.86
C LEU A 904 -20.21 -32.17 -2.77
N PRO A 905 -21.48 -32.63 -2.77
CA PRO A 905 -21.90 -33.78 -1.97
C PRO A 905 -21.02 -35.00 -2.24
N SER A 906 -20.65 -35.72 -1.18
CA SER A 906 -19.83 -36.94 -1.20
C SER A 906 -20.59 -38.19 -1.57
#